data_AF-A0A6J8CKT1-F1
#
_entry.id   AF-A0A6J8CKT1-F1
#
_cell.length_a   1.000
_cell.length_b   1.000
_cell.length_c   1.000
_cell.angle_alpha   90.00
_cell.angle_beta   90.00
_cell.angle_gamma   90.00
#
_symmetry.space_group_name_H-M   'P 1'
#
loop_
_entity.id
_entity.type
_entity.pdbx_description
1 polymer ?
#
loop_
_entity_poly.entity_id
_entity_poly.type
_entity_poly.pdbx_seq_one_letter_code
_entity_poly.pdbx_strand_id
1 'polypeptide(L)'
;MIRGSKYNPGWQYDANAMEFTHQRELAQRERKRTSLGTYKDYESTGIFEAQTELELKQKAEEDKLYEQFSHERQTLKKRLEEEFQNEQEKSAKEHLSSLTKSSPSKTKVKKLKEPDKTGEQYQQQRDERLKASLERLTSEERSRVAKMIQKHSEEMLLMIAEKLAANESSPETEETTPDTVVLSRPPPVAPPEFRRSALFKNPEEFSCIDDQVIEVAKQDYCSFTDLVKDLITSCQTDLEKVRSIFRWVTVKDLNKMEFEDSINPESPLGLLRGIKVGTESYHDLFKRLCSYAGIHCEVIQGYSKGAGYKPGMRIDNPKFKNSWTAVSIEGSWCFVNCNWGARHVKCPNSADDDEMEGGLFYQCDEFYFITDPEDHIYQHFPNDPKWQLLECPITMTEFINLPIVKSPFFNYGLKFVNHYDCTQYTSNGIVIMQIKMPSLLGFGYTIEAKDTNVDQSKLEGRVLLRIVGHKAIFTIAPPKAGRFYFMIYAKDNWNSESLQSVCGFRIKCREKRDQIKSPFPKVPFFGPTPVMSQYGVFPQTHIDPLVVYSYDDVIFQFQLQSDVKLSHTYQYHGPFQSDITDYQRYIFIKYRDDKSVTYQVRCPQMGKYVFFIFGSKSTSNDDNAQLDCLFRYMIDCKHPAKDKRPLPRACHRWYYSTLLEPTIGDLETEKKVTFRVRNPVAIDVAMLVGDAWYHFKEVGDNMWEGAIYTGKQHCKAKLYAKLTKELTRFSPLAEFCIK
;
A
#
# COMPACT_ATOMS: atom_id res chain seq x y z
N MET A 1 37.14 -16.69 28.89
CA MET A 1 36.57 -18.04 28.71
C MET A 1 35.06 -17.93 28.85
N ILE A 2 34.32 -18.21 27.77
CA ILE A 2 32.99 -18.85 27.71
C ILE A 2 32.85 -19.28 26.25
N ARG A 3 32.38 -20.51 26.07
CA ARG A 3 32.57 -21.39 24.92
C ARG A 3 31.83 -20.94 23.67
N GLY A 4 32.48 -21.14 22.52
CA GLY A 4 31.85 -21.07 21.20
C GLY A 4 30.82 -22.18 21.02
N SER A 5 29.64 -21.78 20.54
CA SER A 5 28.66 -22.69 19.96
C SER A 5 28.71 -22.49 18.44
N LYS A 6 29.16 -23.53 17.73
CA LYS A 6 29.02 -23.67 16.29
C LYS A 6 27.52 -23.67 15.99
N TYR A 7 27.02 -22.60 15.38
CA TYR A 7 25.67 -22.63 14.79
C TYR A 7 25.73 -23.45 13.50
N ASN A 8 24.93 -24.51 13.50
CA ASN A 8 24.73 -25.48 12.44
C ASN A 8 24.05 -24.77 11.24
N PRO A 9 24.58 -24.84 10.00
CA PRO A 9 23.88 -24.35 8.81
C PRO A 9 22.88 -25.43 8.40
N GLY A 10 21.74 -25.46 9.08
CA GLY A 10 20.82 -26.59 9.00
C GLY A 10 19.36 -26.22 8.85
N TRP A 11 19.02 -25.01 8.34
CA TRP A 11 17.65 -24.64 7.95
C TRP A 11 17.70 -23.55 6.85
N GLN A 12 18.23 -23.91 5.69
CA GLN A 12 17.72 -23.39 4.42
C GLN A 12 16.85 -24.49 3.85
N TYR A 13 15.61 -24.59 4.34
CA TYR A 13 14.56 -25.11 3.48
C TYR A 13 14.45 -24.07 2.36
N ASP A 14 15.07 -24.39 1.24
CA ASP A 14 15.02 -23.59 0.03
C ASP A 14 13.60 -23.72 -0.54
N ALA A 15 12.69 -22.96 0.07
CA ALA A 15 11.32 -22.82 -0.38
C ALA A 15 11.31 -22.42 -1.85
N ASN A 16 12.25 -21.59 -2.31
CA ASN A 16 12.35 -21.21 -3.71
C ASN A 16 12.79 -22.38 -4.61
N ALA A 17 13.70 -23.26 -4.18
CA ALA A 17 14.12 -24.41 -4.99
C ALA A 17 13.03 -25.47 -5.11
N MET A 18 12.34 -25.84 -4.03
CA MET A 18 11.18 -26.74 -4.10
C MET A 18 9.99 -26.12 -4.81
N GLU A 19 9.77 -24.81 -4.68
CA GLU A 19 8.74 -24.07 -5.40
C GLU A 19 9.07 -24.00 -6.90
N PHE A 20 10.34 -23.92 -7.30
CA PHE A 20 10.76 -24.04 -8.70
C PHE A 20 10.60 -25.46 -9.26
N THR A 21 10.93 -26.52 -8.52
CA THR A 21 10.71 -27.91 -8.98
C THR A 21 9.23 -28.26 -9.01
N HIS A 22 8.45 -27.84 -8.01
CA HIS A 22 7.01 -28.07 -7.95
C HIS A 22 6.25 -27.28 -9.04
N GLN A 23 6.61 -26.01 -9.28
CA GLN A 23 6.05 -25.24 -10.41
C GLN A 23 6.41 -25.85 -11.76
N ARG A 24 7.60 -26.44 -11.89
CA ARG A 24 8.04 -27.12 -13.12
C ARG A 24 7.33 -28.47 -13.32
N GLU A 25 7.03 -29.21 -12.26
CA GLU A 25 6.21 -30.43 -12.32
C GLU A 25 4.72 -30.14 -12.58
N LEU A 26 4.18 -29.06 -12.02
CA LEU A 26 2.82 -28.58 -12.29
C LEU A 26 2.65 -28.04 -13.71
N ALA A 27 3.67 -27.38 -14.27
CA ALA A 27 3.69 -26.95 -15.67
C ALA A 27 3.82 -28.11 -16.67
N GLN A 28 4.21 -29.31 -16.23
CA GLN A 28 4.36 -30.52 -17.05
C GLN A 28 3.12 -31.40 -17.11
N ARG A 29 2.12 -31.17 -16.25
CA ARG A 29 0.81 -31.82 -16.41
C ARG A 29 0.04 -31.09 -17.51
N GLU A 30 -0.36 -31.80 -18.56
CA GLU A 30 -1.32 -31.30 -19.54
C GLU A 30 -2.56 -30.82 -18.77
N ARG A 31 -2.74 -29.50 -18.72
CA ARG A 31 -3.83 -28.89 -17.96
C ARG A 31 -5.13 -29.25 -18.65
N LYS A 32 -5.99 -30.03 -17.98
CA LYS A 32 -7.26 -30.46 -18.55
C LYS A 32 -8.11 -29.23 -18.85
N ARG A 33 -8.51 -29.08 -20.12
CA ARG A 33 -9.41 -28.02 -20.57
C ARG A 33 -10.75 -28.20 -19.84
N THR A 34 -11.16 -27.22 -19.05
CA THR A 34 -12.44 -27.24 -18.31
C THR A 34 -13.50 -26.30 -18.89
N SER A 35 -13.13 -25.52 -19.91
CA SER A 35 -14.04 -24.66 -20.62
C SER A 35 -15.08 -25.50 -21.34
N LEU A 36 -16.37 -25.23 -21.14
CA LEU A 36 -17.41 -25.89 -21.92
C LEU A 36 -17.20 -25.64 -23.43
N GLY A 37 -16.68 -24.51 -23.88
CA GLY A 37 -16.27 -24.35 -25.29
C GLY A 37 -15.77 -22.95 -25.62
N THR A 38 -15.16 -22.76 -26.78
CA THR A 38 -14.77 -21.45 -27.33
C THR A 38 -15.96 -20.76 -28.02
N TYR A 39 -15.81 -19.49 -28.42
CA TYR A 39 -16.82 -18.80 -29.23
C TYR A 39 -17.24 -19.60 -30.46
N LYS A 40 -16.28 -20.23 -31.16
CA LYS A 40 -16.55 -21.05 -32.35
C LYS A 40 -17.35 -22.30 -32.03
N ASP A 41 -17.12 -22.90 -30.86
CA ASP A 41 -17.89 -24.05 -30.40
C ASP A 41 -19.34 -23.62 -30.14
N TYR A 42 -19.54 -22.45 -29.54
CA TYR A 42 -20.88 -21.90 -29.28
C TYR A 42 -21.65 -21.63 -30.57
N GLU A 43 -20.99 -21.04 -31.56
CA GLU A 43 -21.58 -20.75 -32.87
C GLU A 43 -21.89 -22.03 -33.66
N SER A 44 -20.96 -22.98 -33.71
CA SER A 44 -21.11 -24.21 -34.51
C SER A 44 -22.10 -25.22 -33.92
N THR A 45 -22.29 -25.25 -32.60
CA THR A 45 -23.21 -26.17 -31.91
C THR A 45 -24.60 -25.57 -31.65
N GLY A 46 -24.83 -24.33 -32.06
CA GLY A 46 -26.09 -23.62 -31.86
C GLY A 46 -26.40 -23.35 -30.38
N ILE A 47 -25.36 -23.06 -29.58
CA ILE A 47 -25.53 -22.71 -28.16
C ILE A 47 -26.20 -21.35 -28.02
N PHE A 48 -25.82 -20.35 -28.81
CA PHE A 48 -26.39 -19.00 -28.68
C PHE A 48 -27.91 -18.98 -28.90
N GLU A 49 -28.42 -19.75 -29.85
CA GLU A 49 -29.86 -19.92 -30.07
C GLU A 49 -30.53 -20.57 -28.86
N ALA A 50 -29.93 -21.64 -28.32
CA ALA A 50 -30.45 -22.33 -27.15
C ALA A 50 -30.38 -21.48 -25.86
N GLN A 51 -29.35 -20.64 -25.71
CA GLN A 51 -29.24 -19.64 -24.66
C GLN A 51 -30.39 -18.64 -24.75
N THR A 52 -30.66 -18.13 -25.95
CA THR A 52 -31.76 -17.16 -26.18
C THR A 52 -33.12 -17.75 -25.78
N GLU A 53 -33.39 -19.01 -26.13
CA GLU A 53 -34.63 -19.69 -25.74
C GLU A 53 -34.74 -19.93 -24.22
N LEU A 54 -33.65 -20.31 -23.57
CA LEU A 54 -33.62 -20.56 -22.13
C LEU A 54 -33.72 -19.25 -21.34
N GLU A 55 -33.02 -18.20 -21.78
CA GLU A 55 -33.06 -16.85 -21.22
C GLU A 55 -34.49 -16.31 -21.21
N LEU A 56 -35.26 -16.50 -22.29
CA LEU A 56 -36.69 -16.11 -22.35
C LEU A 56 -37.55 -16.83 -21.30
N LYS A 57 -37.28 -18.11 -21.02
CA LYS A 57 -38.01 -18.87 -19.99
C LYS A 57 -37.62 -18.41 -18.58
N GLN A 58 -36.33 -18.21 -18.34
CA GLN A 58 -35.80 -17.74 -17.06
C GLN A 58 -36.31 -16.33 -16.74
N LYS A 59 -36.40 -15.47 -17.76
CA LYS A 59 -37.00 -14.14 -17.65
C LYS A 59 -38.44 -14.19 -17.15
N ALA A 60 -39.28 -15.09 -17.68
CA ALA A 60 -40.66 -15.22 -17.21
C ALA A 60 -40.77 -15.69 -15.75
N GLU A 61 -39.81 -16.49 -15.25
CA GLU A 61 -39.74 -16.88 -13.84
C GLU A 61 -39.31 -15.71 -12.95
N GLU A 62 -38.36 -14.91 -13.41
CA GLU A 62 -37.83 -13.72 -12.74
C GLU A 62 -38.89 -12.62 -12.64
N ASP A 63 -39.62 -12.34 -13.73
CA ASP A 63 -40.75 -11.40 -13.76
C ASP A 63 -41.78 -11.73 -12.68
N LYS A 64 -42.14 -13.01 -12.56
CA LYS A 64 -43.08 -13.50 -11.55
C LYS A 64 -42.56 -13.31 -10.12
N LEU A 65 -41.24 -13.41 -9.90
CA LEU A 65 -40.63 -13.21 -8.60
C LEU A 65 -40.62 -11.73 -8.21
N TYR A 66 -40.27 -10.84 -9.13
CA TYR A 66 -40.30 -9.39 -8.86
C TYR A 66 -41.73 -8.85 -8.69
N GLU A 67 -42.72 -9.39 -9.41
CA GLU A 67 -44.13 -9.09 -9.16
C GLU A 67 -44.55 -9.45 -7.72
N GLN A 68 -44.09 -10.60 -7.22
CA GLN A 68 -44.32 -11.00 -5.82
C GLN A 68 -43.66 -10.02 -4.85
N PHE A 69 -42.41 -9.60 -5.09
CA PHE A 69 -41.73 -8.62 -4.23
C PHE A 69 -42.44 -7.28 -4.20
N SER A 70 -42.88 -6.78 -5.37
CA SER A 70 -43.66 -5.55 -5.47
C SER A 70 -44.95 -5.65 -4.64
N HIS A 71 -45.66 -6.77 -4.74
CA HIS A 71 -46.87 -7.03 -3.97
C HIS A 71 -46.60 -7.14 -2.45
N GLU A 72 -45.55 -7.85 -2.05
CA GLU A 72 -45.13 -8.01 -0.65
C GLU A 72 -44.75 -6.65 -0.03
N ARG A 73 -43.96 -5.83 -0.75
CA ARG A 73 -43.59 -4.46 -0.34
C ARG A 73 -44.81 -3.57 -0.16
N GLN A 74 -45.74 -3.57 -1.11
CA GLN A 74 -46.97 -2.77 -1.01
C GLN A 74 -47.84 -3.21 0.16
N THR A 75 -47.98 -4.53 0.37
CA THR A 75 -48.77 -5.09 1.47
C THR A 75 -48.16 -4.77 2.82
N LEU A 76 -46.84 -4.88 2.96
CA LEU A 76 -46.12 -4.51 4.18
C LEU A 76 -46.29 -3.01 4.49
N LYS A 77 -46.15 -2.15 3.48
CA LYS A 77 -46.33 -0.70 3.64
C LYS A 77 -47.74 -0.37 4.13
N LYS A 78 -48.78 -0.94 3.51
CA LYS A 78 -50.19 -0.78 3.93
C LYS A 78 -50.41 -1.25 5.37
N ARG A 79 -49.89 -2.44 5.72
CA ARG A 79 -50.01 -2.99 7.09
C ARG A 79 -49.37 -2.07 8.13
N LEU A 80 -48.18 -1.55 7.86
CA LEU A 80 -47.49 -0.64 8.78
C LEU A 80 -48.20 0.72 8.90
N GLU A 81 -48.81 1.22 7.81
CA GLU A 81 -49.64 2.42 7.84
C GLU A 81 -50.91 2.22 8.68
N GLU A 82 -51.59 1.07 8.55
CA GLU A 82 -52.74 0.70 9.36
C GLU A 82 -52.38 0.53 10.86
N GLU A 83 -51.27 -0.16 11.16
CA GLU A 83 -50.76 -0.30 12.54
C GLU A 83 -50.49 1.07 13.17
N PHE A 84 -49.83 1.97 12.45
CA PHE A 84 -49.52 3.31 12.94
C PHE A 84 -50.78 4.17 13.14
N GLN A 85 -51.75 4.08 12.23
CA GLN A 85 -53.02 4.78 12.36
C GLN A 85 -53.81 4.32 13.60
N ASN A 86 -53.83 3.01 13.85
CA ASN A 86 -54.47 2.43 15.03
C ASN A 86 -53.76 2.85 16.34
N GLU A 87 -52.43 2.90 16.35
CA GLU A 87 -51.63 3.38 17.49
C GLU A 87 -51.90 4.88 17.76
N GLN A 88 -51.99 5.71 16.73
CA GLN A 88 -52.39 7.13 16.85
C GLN A 88 -53.80 7.28 17.42
N GLU A 89 -54.78 6.54 16.91
CA GLU A 89 -56.15 6.60 17.40
C GLU A 89 -56.27 6.17 18.86
N LYS A 90 -55.53 5.13 19.26
CA LYS A 90 -55.50 4.66 20.64
C LYS A 90 -54.89 5.70 21.58
N SER A 91 -53.76 6.28 21.18
CA SER A 91 -53.10 7.37 21.93
C SER A 91 -54.00 8.61 22.05
N ALA A 92 -54.67 9.00 20.95
CA ALA A 92 -55.62 10.11 20.95
C ALA A 92 -56.82 9.85 21.88
N LYS A 93 -57.38 8.63 21.88
CA LYS A 93 -58.46 8.21 22.80
C LYS A 93 -58.01 8.24 24.26
N GLU A 94 -56.79 7.78 24.56
CA GLU A 94 -56.21 7.82 25.90
C GLU A 94 -56.02 9.28 26.39
N HIS A 95 -55.49 10.16 25.53
CA HIS A 95 -55.40 11.60 25.83
C HIS A 95 -56.76 12.25 26.05
N LEU A 96 -57.76 11.95 25.22
CA LEU A 96 -59.13 12.47 25.38
C LEU A 96 -59.78 11.98 26.68
N SER A 97 -59.54 10.72 27.04
CA SER A 97 -60.02 10.12 28.30
C SER A 97 -59.36 10.75 29.54
N SER A 98 -58.12 11.22 29.42
CA SER A 98 -57.40 11.91 30.49
C SER A 98 -57.90 13.35 30.68
N LEU A 99 -58.22 14.04 29.58
CA LEU A 99 -58.80 15.39 29.57
C LEU A 99 -60.23 15.41 30.12
N THR A 100 -61.03 14.38 29.82
CA THR A 100 -62.42 14.27 30.30
C THR A 100 -62.53 13.90 31.78
N LYS A 101 -61.48 13.31 32.37
CA LYS A 101 -61.39 13.06 33.82
C LYS A 101 -60.95 14.29 34.63
N SER A 102 -60.53 15.39 33.99
CA SER A 102 -60.22 16.67 34.65
C SER A 102 -61.37 17.68 34.48
N SER A 103 -62.15 17.90 35.55
CA SER A 103 -63.16 18.97 35.66
C SER A 103 -62.48 20.33 35.97
N PRO A 104 -63.09 21.49 35.64
CA PRO A 104 -62.37 22.75 35.56
C PRO A 104 -62.27 23.45 36.92
N SER A 105 -61.06 23.71 37.38
CA SER A 105 -60.80 24.81 38.32
C SER A 105 -59.68 25.68 37.81
N LYS A 106 -59.98 26.98 37.68
CA LYS A 106 -59.11 28.09 37.25
C LYS A 106 -57.68 27.93 37.77
N THR A 107 -56.68 28.06 36.90
CA THR A 107 -55.69 29.17 36.85
C THR A 107 -54.50 28.78 35.94
N LYS A 108 -54.05 29.75 35.14
CA LYS A 108 -52.78 29.83 34.39
C LYS A 108 -52.71 29.13 33.03
N VAL A 109 -53.13 29.92 32.04
CA VAL A 109 -52.44 30.07 30.75
C VAL A 109 -50.92 30.10 30.98
N LYS A 110 -50.23 28.98 30.72
CA LYS A 110 -48.79 28.94 30.54
C LYS A 110 -48.46 27.89 29.48
N LYS A 111 -48.12 28.42 28.30
CA LYS A 111 -47.32 27.81 27.23
C LYS A 111 -47.90 26.53 26.60
N LEU A 112 -48.78 26.74 25.63
CA LEU A 112 -48.74 25.98 24.38
C LEU A 112 -47.31 26.06 23.82
N LYS A 113 -46.49 25.01 24.00
CA LYS A 113 -45.23 24.81 23.27
C LYS A 113 -44.69 23.38 23.33
N GLU A 114 -45.52 22.37 23.62
CA GLU A 114 -45.10 20.95 23.69
C GLU A 114 -45.87 19.93 22.80
N PRO A 115 -46.63 20.28 21.74
CA PRO A 115 -47.10 19.26 20.79
C PRO A 115 -46.00 18.80 19.80
N ASP A 116 -45.00 19.64 19.50
CA ASP A 116 -43.99 19.35 18.45
C ASP A 116 -43.01 18.23 18.83
N LYS A 117 -42.49 18.22 20.07
CA LYS A 117 -41.47 17.23 20.49
C LYS A 117 -42.02 15.79 20.55
N THR A 118 -43.30 15.64 20.86
CA THR A 118 -43.96 14.33 20.97
C THR A 118 -44.25 13.78 19.58
N GLY A 119 -44.73 14.62 18.66
CA GLY A 119 -44.93 14.25 17.25
C GLY A 119 -43.63 13.82 16.55
N GLU A 120 -42.54 14.55 16.76
CA GLU A 120 -41.21 14.21 16.24
C GLU A 120 -40.71 12.84 16.73
N GLN A 121 -40.92 12.51 18.01
CA GLN A 121 -40.54 11.20 18.57
C GLN A 121 -41.36 10.04 18.00
N TYR A 122 -42.68 10.21 17.85
CA TYR A 122 -43.53 9.20 17.19
C TYR A 122 -43.16 9.01 15.72
N GLN A 123 -42.81 10.10 15.05
CA GLN A 123 -42.40 10.05 13.65
C GLN A 123 -41.04 9.36 13.49
N GLN A 124 -40.07 9.65 14.35
CA GLN A 124 -38.80 8.91 14.41
C GLN A 124 -39.00 7.42 14.68
N GLN A 125 -39.85 7.05 15.64
CA GLN A 125 -40.11 5.65 15.97
C GLN A 125 -40.80 4.90 14.82
N ARG A 126 -41.73 5.58 14.11
CA ARG A 126 -42.36 5.07 12.89
C ARG A 126 -41.32 4.83 11.80
N ASP A 127 -40.48 5.82 11.53
CA ASP A 127 -39.47 5.75 10.49
C ASP A 127 -38.43 4.66 10.78
N GLU A 128 -38.02 4.50 12.05
CA GLU A 128 -37.13 3.42 12.48
C GLU A 128 -37.76 2.03 12.30
N ARG A 129 -39.04 1.85 12.69
CA ARG A 129 -39.75 0.57 12.57
C ARG A 129 -40.03 0.22 11.10
N LEU A 130 -40.38 1.21 10.29
CA LEU A 130 -40.54 1.07 8.84
C LEU A 130 -39.21 0.66 8.20
N LYS A 131 -38.13 1.38 8.52
CA LYS A 131 -36.79 1.08 8.02
C LYS A 131 -36.35 -0.33 8.39
N ALA A 132 -36.48 -0.73 9.66
CA ALA A 132 -36.10 -2.07 10.11
C ALA A 132 -36.91 -3.19 9.43
N SER A 133 -38.21 -2.95 9.17
CA SER A 133 -39.06 -3.93 8.48
C SER A 133 -38.71 -4.04 7.00
N LEU A 134 -38.46 -2.92 6.33
CA LEU A 134 -38.00 -2.89 4.94
C LEU A 134 -36.61 -3.52 4.77
N GLU A 135 -35.70 -3.32 5.73
CA GLU A 135 -34.37 -3.96 5.72
C GLU A 135 -34.47 -5.49 5.80
N ARG A 136 -35.37 -6.02 6.66
CA ARG A 136 -35.62 -7.47 6.73
C ARG A 136 -36.18 -8.01 5.42
N LEU A 137 -37.21 -7.36 4.88
CA LEU A 137 -37.81 -7.77 3.61
C LEU A 137 -36.78 -7.74 2.48
N THR A 138 -35.98 -6.69 2.38
CA THR A 138 -34.90 -6.58 1.39
C THR A 138 -33.86 -7.69 1.54
N SER A 139 -33.54 -8.09 2.78
CA SER A 139 -32.63 -9.22 3.03
C SER A 139 -33.22 -10.57 2.58
N GLU A 140 -34.54 -10.75 2.72
CA GLU A 140 -35.24 -11.95 2.25
C GLU A 140 -35.35 -11.99 0.72
N GLU A 141 -35.68 -10.86 0.09
CA GLU A 141 -35.69 -10.68 -1.36
C GLU A 141 -34.33 -11.04 -1.96
N ARG A 142 -33.24 -10.46 -1.44
CA ARG A 142 -31.86 -10.81 -1.87
C ARG A 142 -31.55 -12.30 -1.75
N SER A 143 -32.02 -12.96 -0.69
CA SER A 143 -31.83 -14.40 -0.51
C SER A 143 -32.60 -15.23 -1.55
N ARG A 144 -33.81 -14.80 -1.92
CA ARG A 144 -34.61 -15.44 -2.98
C ARG A 144 -34.01 -15.21 -4.36
N VAL A 145 -33.55 -13.98 -4.66
CA VAL A 145 -32.86 -13.64 -5.91
C VAL A 145 -31.58 -14.47 -6.07
N ALA A 146 -30.73 -14.55 -5.03
CA ALA A 146 -29.51 -15.35 -5.08
C ALA A 146 -29.78 -16.84 -5.38
N LYS A 147 -30.86 -17.41 -4.81
CA LYS A 147 -31.28 -18.79 -5.12
C LYS A 147 -31.75 -18.97 -6.56
N MET A 148 -32.50 -18.00 -7.07
CA MET A 148 -32.95 -17.98 -8.47
C MET A 148 -31.75 -17.89 -9.42
N ILE A 149 -30.81 -16.99 -9.16
CA ILE A 149 -29.58 -16.84 -9.98
C ILE A 149 -28.74 -18.11 -9.93
N GLN A 150 -28.63 -18.78 -8.78
CA GLN A 150 -27.99 -20.10 -8.67
C GLN A 150 -28.66 -21.11 -9.60
N LYS A 151 -29.98 -21.26 -9.50
CA LYS A 151 -30.76 -22.18 -10.32
C LYS A 151 -30.60 -21.89 -11.81
N HIS A 152 -30.77 -20.64 -12.21
CA HIS A 152 -30.64 -20.23 -13.62
C HIS A 152 -29.23 -20.47 -14.16
N SER A 153 -28.20 -20.25 -13.34
CA SER A 153 -26.81 -20.52 -13.71
C SER A 153 -26.56 -22.01 -13.92
N GLU A 154 -27.11 -22.88 -13.06
CA GLU A 154 -26.99 -24.34 -13.19
C GLU A 154 -27.71 -24.85 -14.44
N GLU A 155 -28.93 -24.37 -14.71
CA GLU A 155 -29.67 -24.70 -15.93
C GLU A 155 -28.92 -24.27 -17.20
N MET A 156 -28.33 -23.07 -17.19
CA MET A 156 -27.55 -22.54 -18.31
C MET A 156 -26.31 -23.39 -18.58
N LEU A 157 -25.55 -23.71 -17.54
CA LEU A 157 -24.33 -24.54 -17.65
C LEU A 157 -24.65 -25.97 -18.10
N LEU A 158 -25.74 -26.55 -17.59
CA LEU A 158 -26.20 -27.89 -18.00
C LEU A 158 -26.60 -27.89 -19.48
N MET A 159 -27.38 -26.91 -19.92
CA MET A 159 -27.79 -26.78 -21.32
C MET A 159 -26.58 -26.64 -22.25
N ILE A 160 -25.61 -25.80 -21.88
CA ILE A 160 -24.37 -25.63 -22.64
C ILE A 160 -23.64 -26.99 -22.74
N ALA A 161 -23.45 -27.68 -21.62
CA ALA A 161 -22.76 -28.98 -21.59
C ALA A 161 -23.45 -30.05 -22.45
N GLU A 162 -24.79 -30.11 -22.43
CA GLU A 162 -25.57 -31.04 -23.26
C GLU A 162 -25.39 -30.75 -24.77
N LYS A 163 -25.37 -29.47 -25.17
CA LYS A 163 -25.17 -29.08 -26.57
C LYS A 163 -23.79 -29.46 -27.11
N LEU A 164 -22.76 -29.33 -26.29
CA LEU A 164 -21.39 -29.67 -26.66
C LEU A 164 -21.20 -31.18 -26.76
N ALA A 165 -21.72 -31.92 -25.78
CA ALA A 165 -21.66 -33.38 -25.77
C ALA A 165 -22.42 -33.98 -26.97
N ALA A 166 -23.53 -33.38 -27.40
CA ALA A 166 -24.27 -33.83 -28.57
C ALA A 166 -23.46 -33.69 -29.88
N ASN A 167 -22.62 -32.67 -30.01
CA ASN A 167 -21.81 -32.45 -31.21
C ASN A 167 -20.64 -33.45 -31.34
N GLU A 168 -20.04 -33.84 -30.21
CA GLU A 168 -18.95 -34.84 -30.15
C GLU A 168 -19.42 -36.26 -30.49
N SER A 169 -20.73 -36.53 -30.43
CA SER A 169 -21.33 -37.85 -30.70
C SER A 169 -21.52 -38.20 -32.20
N SER A 170 -20.93 -37.41 -33.11
CA SER A 170 -20.88 -37.72 -34.56
C SER A 170 -19.91 -38.88 -34.87
N PRO A 171 -20.17 -39.72 -35.90
CA PRO A 171 -19.78 -41.15 -35.92
C PRO A 171 -18.33 -41.48 -36.32
N GLU A 172 -17.33 -40.63 -36.07
CA GLU A 172 -15.93 -40.92 -36.49
C GLU A 172 -14.90 -41.13 -35.36
N THR A 173 -15.28 -41.00 -34.07
CA THR A 173 -14.34 -41.26 -32.95
C THR A 173 -15.02 -41.98 -31.79
N GLU A 174 -15.20 -43.30 -31.92
CA GLU A 174 -15.48 -44.20 -30.81
C GLU A 174 -14.20 -44.40 -29.98
N GLU A 175 -13.89 -43.51 -29.02
CA GLU A 175 -13.09 -43.80 -27.80
C GLU A 175 -12.84 -42.55 -26.93
N THR A 176 -13.89 -41.85 -26.45
CA THR A 176 -13.86 -41.00 -25.22
C THR A 176 -15.21 -40.29 -25.02
N THR A 177 -16.19 -40.92 -24.37
CA THR A 177 -17.53 -40.34 -24.12
C THR A 177 -18.01 -40.18 -22.65
N PRO A 178 -17.17 -40.14 -21.58
CA PRO A 178 -17.64 -39.73 -20.24
C PRO A 178 -17.34 -38.27 -19.84
N ASP A 179 -16.33 -37.61 -20.41
CA ASP A 179 -15.73 -36.41 -19.78
C ASP A 179 -16.57 -35.12 -19.95
N THR A 180 -17.30 -34.93 -21.05
CA THR A 180 -18.03 -33.67 -21.37
C THR A 180 -19.27 -33.44 -20.49
N VAL A 181 -20.02 -34.50 -20.17
CA VAL A 181 -21.16 -34.42 -19.22
C VAL A 181 -20.68 -34.19 -17.79
N VAL A 182 -19.46 -34.62 -17.46
CA VAL A 182 -18.83 -34.37 -16.15
C VAL A 182 -18.48 -32.89 -15.97
N LEU A 183 -18.17 -32.16 -17.04
CA LEU A 183 -17.91 -30.71 -16.99
C LEU A 183 -19.14 -29.86 -16.62
N SER A 184 -20.37 -30.40 -16.73
CA SER A 184 -21.58 -29.74 -16.21
C SER A 184 -21.60 -29.62 -14.69
N ARG A 185 -20.80 -30.45 -13.98
CA ARG A 185 -20.73 -30.43 -12.52
C ARG A 185 -19.61 -29.49 -12.08
N PRO A 186 -19.84 -28.69 -11.02
CA PRO A 186 -18.79 -27.86 -10.47
C PRO A 186 -17.62 -28.73 -9.98
N PRO A 187 -16.37 -28.31 -10.19
CA PRO A 187 -15.22 -29.05 -9.71
C PRO A 187 -15.22 -29.12 -8.16
N PRO A 188 -14.61 -30.14 -7.57
CA PRO A 188 -14.47 -30.24 -6.12
C PRO A 188 -13.84 -28.97 -5.53
N VAL A 189 -14.37 -28.49 -4.39
CA VAL A 189 -13.80 -27.34 -3.72
C VAL A 189 -12.52 -27.77 -3.00
N ALA A 190 -11.38 -27.39 -3.57
CA ALA A 190 -10.04 -27.70 -3.08
C ALA A 190 -9.10 -26.51 -3.31
N PRO A 191 -7.97 -26.44 -2.59
CA PRO A 191 -6.92 -25.46 -2.88
C PRO A 191 -6.51 -25.49 -4.35
N PRO A 192 -6.20 -24.34 -4.97
CA PRO A 192 -5.84 -24.29 -6.38
C PRO A 192 -4.53 -25.05 -6.62
N GLU A 193 -4.44 -25.77 -7.74
CA GLU A 193 -3.21 -26.51 -8.09
C GLU A 193 -2.07 -25.59 -8.57
N PHE A 194 -2.35 -24.30 -8.73
CA PHE A 194 -1.40 -23.31 -9.22
C PHE A 194 -1.59 -21.97 -8.53
N ARG A 195 -0.56 -21.12 -8.59
CA ARG A 195 -0.66 -19.71 -8.18
C ARG A 195 -1.04 -18.83 -9.37
N ARG A 196 -1.55 -17.63 -9.09
CA ARG A 196 -1.82 -16.58 -10.07
C ARG A 196 -0.65 -16.35 -11.04
N SER A 197 0.58 -16.32 -10.53
CA SER A 197 1.77 -16.07 -11.36
C SER A 197 2.06 -17.17 -12.39
N ALA A 198 1.42 -18.34 -12.29
CA ALA A 198 1.50 -19.41 -13.28
C ALA A 198 0.45 -19.29 -14.41
N LEU A 199 -0.53 -18.40 -14.25
CA LEU A 199 -1.54 -18.07 -15.25
C LEU A 199 -1.11 -16.88 -16.12
N PHE A 200 -0.59 -15.82 -15.50
CA PHE A 200 -0.06 -14.62 -16.19
C PHE A 200 0.98 -13.91 -15.31
N LYS A 201 1.91 -13.18 -15.93
CA LYS A 201 2.98 -12.44 -15.22
C LYS A 201 2.62 -10.98 -15.00
N ASN A 202 1.99 -10.35 -15.99
CA ASN A 202 1.60 -8.94 -15.95
C ASN A 202 0.18 -8.77 -16.53
N PRO A 203 -0.72 -8.01 -15.88
CA PRO A 203 -2.01 -7.61 -16.45
C PRO A 203 -1.95 -7.05 -17.88
N GLU A 204 -0.84 -6.45 -18.31
CA GLU A 204 -0.63 -5.96 -19.69
C GLU A 204 -0.80 -7.06 -20.77
N GLU A 205 -0.64 -8.33 -20.41
CA GLU A 205 -0.91 -9.48 -21.29
C GLU A 205 -2.37 -9.52 -21.77
N PHE A 206 -3.29 -8.90 -21.04
CA PHE A 206 -4.72 -8.83 -21.38
C PHE A 206 -5.11 -7.58 -22.18
N SER A 207 -4.16 -6.70 -22.54
CA SER A 207 -4.44 -5.42 -23.22
C SER A 207 -5.40 -5.53 -24.41
N CYS A 208 -5.20 -6.51 -25.31
CA CYS A 208 -6.08 -6.70 -26.46
C CYS A 208 -7.54 -7.06 -26.06
N ILE A 209 -7.71 -7.87 -25.02
CA ILE A 209 -9.04 -8.24 -24.50
C ILE A 209 -9.67 -7.03 -23.81
N ASP A 210 -8.90 -6.33 -22.98
CA ASP A 210 -9.37 -5.15 -22.27
C ASP A 210 -9.82 -4.05 -23.23
N ASP A 211 -9.10 -3.82 -24.33
CA ASP A 211 -9.46 -2.84 -25.37
C ASP A 211 -10.78 -3.21 -26.06
N GLN A 212 -10.97 -4.48 -26.42
CA GLN A 212 -12.25 -4.95 -26.98
C GLN A 212 -13.39 -4.76 -25.98
N VAL A 213 -13.18 -5.13 -24.72
CA VAL A 213 -14.18 -5.00 -23.65
C VAL A 213 -14.58 -3.54 -23.45
N ILE A 214 -13.64 -2.61 -23.56
CA ILE A 214 -13.93 -1.17 -23.50
C ILE A 214 -14.87 -0.75 -24.63
N GLU A 215 -14.70 -1.27 -25.85
CA GLU A 215 -15.62 -0.99 -26.96
C GLU A 215 -16.99 -1.63 -26.75
N VAL A 216 -17.05 -2.89 -26.28
CA VAL A 216 -18.31 -3.57 -25.92
C VAL A 216 -19.03 -2.82 -24.80
N ALA A 217 -18.30 -2.26 -23.83
CA ALA A 217 -18.88 -1.51 -22.72
C ALA A 217 -19.52 -0.16 -23.14
N LYS A 218 -19.29 0.34 -24.35
CA LYS A 218 -19.98 1.52 -24.89
C LYS A 218 -21.36 1.20 -25.46
N GLN A 219 -21.66 -0.08 -25.67
CA GLN A 219 -22.93 -0.53 -26.24
C GLN A 219 -23.91 -0.95 -25.14
N ASP A 220 -25.20 -0.86 -25.46
CA ASP A 220 -26.30 -1.29 -24.63
C ASP A 220 -26.85 -2.62 -25.16
N TYR A 221 -27.06 -3.57 -24.26
CA TYR A 221 -27.52 -4.92 -24.58
C TYR A 221 -28.86 -5.21 -23.93
N CYS A 222 -29.77 -5.83 -24.69
CA CYS A 222 -31.09 -6.21 -24.20
C CYS A 222 -31.11 -7.62 -23.59
N SER A 223 -30.12 -8.46 -23.89
CA SER A 223 -29.98 -9.84 -23.42
C SER A 223 -28.58 -10.12 -22.89
N PHE A 224 -28.45 -11.09 -21.99
CA PHE A 224 -27.17 -11.61 -21.52
C PHE A 224 -26.47 -12.42 -22.60
N THR A 225 -27.23 -13.14 -23.44
CA THR A 225 -26.70 -13.91 -24.56
C THR A 225 -25.90 -13.03 -25.52
N ASP A 226 -26.47 -11.91 -25.98
CA ASP A 226 -25.81 -11.01 -26.94
C ASP A 226 -24.58 -10.35 -26.33
N LEU A 227 -24.68 -9.92 -25.06
CA LEU A 227 -23.55 -9.33 -24.35
C LEU A 227 -22.39 -10.33 -24.24
N VAL A 228 -22.66 -11.56 -23.79
CA VAL A 228 -21.62 -12.56 -23.61
C VAL A 228 -21.03 -12.99 -24.96
N LYS A 229 -21.86 -13.11 -26.00
CA LYS A 229 -21.40 -13.37 -27.37
C LYS A 229 -20.31 -12.39 -27.78
N ASP A 230 -20.54 -11.09 -27.61
CA ASP A 230 -19.56 -10.06 -27.97
C ASP A 230 -18.33 -10.05 -27.04
N LEU A 231 -18.53 -10.28 -25.74
CA LEU A 231 -17.45 -10.32 -24.74
C LEU A 231 -16.45 -11.47 -24.99
N ILE A 232 -16.91 -12.63 -25.44
CA ILE A 232 -16.05 -13.82 -25.58
C ILE A 232 -15.51 -14.03 -27.00
N THR A 233 -15.85 -13.17 -27.97
CA THR A 233 -15.52 -13.35 -29.40
C THR A 233 -14.04 -13.63 -29.66
N SER A 234 -13.14 -12.94 -28.96
CA SER A 234 -11.68 -13.10 -29.11
C SER A 234 -11.05 -14.08 -28.12
N CYS A 235 -11.81 -14.52 -27.11
CA CYS A 235 -11.30 -15.35 -26.02
C CYS A 235 -11.11 -16.80 -26.47
N GLN A 236 -9.93 -17.37 -26.18
CA GLN A 236 -9.57 -18.76 -26.47
C GLN A 236 -9.55 -19.64 -25.22
N THR A 237 -9.36 -19.03 -24.05
CA THR A 237 -9.22 -19.72 -22.75
C THR A 237 -10.25 -19.28 -21.72
N ASP A 238 -10.46 -20.09 -20.68
CA ASP A 238 -11.29 -19.73 -19.52
C ASP A 238 -10.80 -18.45 -18.85
N LEU A 239 -9.48 -18.32 -18.68
CA LEU A 239 -8.87 -17.15 -18.07
C LEU A 239 -9.20 -15.86 -18.84
N GLU A 240 -9.13 -15.89 -20.17
CA GLU A 240 -9.46 -14.76 -21.04
C GLU A 240 -10.94 -14.39 -20.98
N LYS A 241 -11.84 -15.38 -20.95
CA LYS A 241 -13.28 -15.13 -20.76
C LYS A 241 -13.56 -14.48 -19.41
N VAL A 242 -12.98 -15.02 -18.33
CA VAL A 242 -13.13 -14.48 -16.98
C VAL A 242 -12.55 -13.07 -16.91
N ARG A 243 -11.40 -12.80 -17.56
CA ARG A 243 -10.83 -11.45 -17.70
C ARG A 243 -11.80 -10.52 -18.40
N SER A 244 -12.34 -10.94 -19.54
CA SER A 244 -13.27 -10.14 -20.34
C SER A 244 -14.50 -9.71 -19.53
N ILE A 245 -15.15 -10.67 -18.85
CA ILE A 245 -16.31 -10.43 -17.98
C ILE A 245 -15.93 -9.55 -16.79
N PHE A 246 -14.82 -9.85 -16.10
CA PHE A 246 -14.35 -9.06 -14.96
C PHE A 246 -14.07 -7.62 -15.36
N ARG A 247 -13.43 -7.41 -16.50
CA ARG A 247 -13.12 -6.08 -17.04
C ARG A 247 -14.39 -5.34 -17.42
N TRP A 248 -15.37 -6.00 -18.00
CA TRP A 248 -16.65 -5.38 -18.37
C TRP A 248 -17.42 -4.92 -17.12
N VAL A 249 -17.49 -5.76 -16.09
CA VAL A 249 -18.11 -5.36 -14.82
C VAL A 249 -17.32 -4.22 -14.16
N THR A 250 -16.00 -4.27 -14.23
CA THR A 250 -15.09 -3.26 -13.65
C THR A 250 -14.76 -2.09 -14.58
N VAL A 251 -15.58 -1.79 -15.58
CA VAL A 251 -15.49 -0.52 -16.32
C VAL A 251 -16.81 0.26 -16.25
N LYS A 252 -17.91 -0.41 -15.88
CA LYS A 252 -19.21 0.21 -15.73
C LYS A 252 -19.27 1.04 -14.43
N ASP A 253 -19.09 2.35 -14.55
CA ASP A 253 -19.14 3.29 -13.42
C ASP A 253 -20.58 3.65 -13.02
N LEU A 254 -21.14 2.89 -12.06
CA LEU A 254 -22.51 3.10 -11.56
C LEU A 254 -22.75 4.50 -10.96
N ASN A 255 -21.71 5.19 -10.50
CA ASN A 255 -21.86 6.53 -9.94
C ASN A 255 -22.12 7.57 -11.03
N LYS A 256 -21.59 7.36 -12.25
CA LYS A 256 -21.79 8.24 -13.40
C LYS A 256 -22.95 7.83 -14.29
N MET A 257 -23.35 6.55 -14.26
CA MET A 257 -24.44 6.05 -15.09
C MET A 257 -25.79 6.59 -14.60
N GLU A 258 -26.53 7.21 -15.51
CA GLU A 258 -27.95 7.49 -15.33
C GLU A 258 -28.77 6.37 -15.95
N PHE A 259 -29.79 5.90 -15.23
CA PHE A 259 -30.64 4.80 -15.65
C PHE A 259 -32.04 5.35 -15.83
N GLU A 260 -32.59 5.23 -17.04
CA GLU A 260 -33.99 5.57 -17.28
C GLU A 260 -34.92 4.59 -16.52
N ASP A 261 -36.10 5.07 -16.11
CA ASP A 261 -37.10 4.23 -15.45
C ASP A 261 -37.76 3.22 -16.40
N SER A 262 -37.59 3.41 -17.71
CA SER A 262 -38.03 2.52 -18.80
C SER A 262 -37.11 1.31 -19.02
N ILE A 263 -35.91 1.29 -18.40
CA ILE A 263 -34.95 0.21 -18.58
C ILE A 263 -35.55 -1.09 -18.08
N ASN A 264 -35.51 -2.10 -18.95
CA ASN A 264 -35.85 -3.47 -18.57
C ASN A 264 -34.95 -3.88 -17.37
N PRO A 265 -35.51 -4.06 -16.16
CA PRO A 265 -34.75 -4.43 -14.96
C PRO A 265 -33.96 -5.74 -15.13
N GLU A 266 -34.36 -6.54 -16.11
CA GLU A 266 -33.81 -7.87 -16.42
C GLU A 266 -32.71 -7.86 -17.48
N SER A 267 -32.41 -6.70 -18.07
CA SER A 267 -31.26 -6.54 -18.95
C SER A 267 -29.96 -6.44 -18.13
N PRO A 268 -28.76 -6.62 -18.73
CA PRO A 268 -27.51 -6.30 -18.08
C PRO A 268 -27.49 -4.89 -17.47
N LEU A 269 -28.11 -3.90 -18.14
CA LEU A 269 -28.29 -2.54 -17.61
C LEU A 269 -29.26 -2.47 -16.43
N GLY A 270 -30.30 -3.29 -16.45
CA GLY A 270 -31.25 -3.43 -15.35
C GLY A 270 -30.61 -4.00 -14.08
N LEU A 271 -29.76 -5.03 -14.20
CA LEU A 271 -28.95 -5.52 -13.07
C LEU A 271 -27.97 -4.46 -12.57
N LEU A 272 -27.31 -3.71 -13.46
CA LEU A 272 -26.45 -2.59 -13.08
C LEU A 272 -27.23 -1.51 -12.30
N ARG A 273 -28.46 -1.20 -12.74
CA ARG A 273 -29.40 -0.33 -11.99
C ARG A 273 -29.75 -0.94 -10.63
N GLY A 274 -30.02 -2.25 -10.58
CA GLY A 274 -30.28 -2.99 -9.35
C GLY A 274 -29.11 -2.92 -8.36
N ILE A 275 -27.87 -3.01 -8.83
CA ILE A 275 -26.67 -2.85 -8.01
C ILE A 275 -26.58 -1.41 -7.48
N LYS A 276 -26.85 -0.40 -8.32
CA LYS A 276 -26.85 1.01 -7.91
C LYS A 276 -27.87 1.32 -6.81
N VAL A 277 -29.06 0.70 -6.89
CA VAL A 277 -30.16 0.87 -5.93
C VAL A 277 -30.01 -0.10 -4.73
N GLY A 278 -29.09 -1.07 -4.81
CA GLY A 278 -28.77 -2.02 -3.76
C GLY A 278 -29.75 -3.19 -3.65
N THR A 279 -30.48 -3.54 -4.70
CA THR A 279 -31.25 -4.79 -4.76
C THR A 279 -30.38 -5.98 -5.18
N GLU A 280 -29.39 -5.73 -6.04
CA GLU A 280 -28.49 -6.72 -6.61
C GLU A 280 -27.03 -6.51 -6.16
N SER A 281 -26.16 -7.50 -6.40
CA SER A 281 -24.73 -7.37 -6.17
C SER A 281 -23.90 -7.56 -7.44
N TYR A 282 -22.71 -6.95 -7.49
CA TYR A 282 -21.73 -7.18 -8.56
C TYR A 282 -21.38 -8.66 -8.75
N HIS A 283 -21.45 -9.45 -7.67
CA HIS A 283 -21.12 -10.87 -7.67
C HIS A 283 -22.22 -11.70 -8.34
N ASP A 284 -23.47 -11.29 -8.20
CA ASP A 284 -24.62 -11.95 -8.84
C ASP A 284 -24.60 -11.72 -10.36
N LEU A 285 -24.37 -10.48 -10.79
CA LEU A 285 -24.15 -10.14 -12.20
C LEU A 285 -22.96 -10.90 -12.79
N PHE A 286 -21.84 -10.94 -12.08
CA PHE A 286 -20.65 -11.66 -12.52
C PHE A 286 -20.89 -13.17 -12.64
N LYS A 287 -21.58 -13.79 -11.67
CA LYS A 287 -21.96 -15.21 -11.73
C LYS A 287 -22.87 -15.49 -12.94
N ARG A 288 -23.88 -14.64 -13.18
CA ARG A 288 -24.79 -14.77 -14.33
C ARG A 288 -24.02 -14.67 -15.65
N LEU A 289 -23.11 -13.71 -15.82
CA LEU A 289 -22.29 -13.62 -17.04
C LEU A 289 -21.35 -14.83 -17.20
N CYS A 290 -20.77 -15.33 -16.11
CA CYS A 290 -19.94 -16.53 -16.14
C CYS A 290 -20.71 -17.76 -16.61
N SER A 291 -21.96 -17.96 -16.17
CA SER A 291 -22.74 -19.14 -16.57
C SER A 291 -23.06 -19.13 -18.07
N TYR A 292 -23.39 -17.98 -18.64
CA TYR A 292 -23.55 -17.81 -20.09
C TYR A 292 -22.24 -18.05 -20.85
N ALA A 293 -21.09 -17.72 -20.26
CA ALA A 293 -19.78 -17.99 -20.86
C ALA A 293 -19.29 -19.43 -20.64
N GLY A 294 -20.09 -20.28 -19.99
CA GLY A 294 -19.74 -21.68 -19.72
C GLY A 294 -18.74 -21.87 -18.58
N ILE A 295 -18.67 -20.91 -17.66
CA ILE A 295 -17.73 -20.88 -16.53
C ILE A 295 -18.48 -21.11 -15.22
N HIS A 296 -18.07 -22.10 -14.44
CA HIS A 296 -18.56 -22.30 -13.08
C HIS A 296 -18.12 -21.14 -12.19
N CYS A 297 -19.07 -20.51 -11.51
CA CYS A 297 -18.83 -19.39 -10.61
C CYS A 297 -19.69 -19.53 -9.36
N GLU A 298 -19.11 -19.35 -8.17
CA GLU A 298 -19.79 -19.47 -6.88
C GLU A 298 -19.69 -18.17 -6.08
N VAL A 299 -20.82 -17.74 -5.49
CA VAL A 299 -20.89 -16.56 -4.62
C VAL A 299 -20.65 -17.01 -3.18
N ILE A 300 -19.55 -16.55 -2.61
CA ILE A 300 -19.10 -16.92 -1.27
C ILE A 300 -19.53 -15.83 -0.29
N GLN A 301 -20.21 -16.24 0.78
CA GLN A 301 -20.59 -15.35 1.87
C GLN A 301 -19.60 -15.47 3.04
N GLY A 302 -19.29 -14.35 3.67
CA GLY A 302 -18.39 -14.33 4.83
C GLY A 302 -18.26 -12.96 5.47
N TYR A 303 -17.08 -12.71 6.03
CA TYR A 303 -16.72 -11.46 6.70
C TYR A 303 -15.49 -10.83 6.05
N SER A 304 -15.49 -9.51 5.92
CA SER A 304 -14.35 -8.76 5.37
C SER A 304 -13.79 -7.74 6.35
N LYS A 305 -12.47 -7.55 6.33
CA LYS A 305 -11.78 -6.42 7.00
C LYS A 305 -11.83 -5.15 6.14
N GLY A 306 -13.04 -4.77 5.73
CA GLY A 306 -13.31 -3.62 4.85
C GLY A 306 -13.39 -2.28 5.58
N ALA A 307 -14.23 -1.39 5.05
CA ALA A 307 -14.42 -0.05 5.59
C ALA A 307 -14.78 -0.06 7.10
N GLY A 308 -14.08 0.75 7.88
CA GLY A 308 -14.32 0.89 9.32
C GLY A 308 -13.76 -0.23 10.20
N TYR A 309 -13.15 -1.29 9.65
CA TYR A 309 -12.43 -2.28 10.44
C TYR A 309 -11.08 -1.71 10.91
N LYS A 310 -10.76 -1.84 12.20
CA LYS A 310 -9.46 -1.47 12.79
C LYS A 310 -8.77 -2.71 13.38
N PRO A 311 -7.43 -2.76 13.43
CA PRO A 311 -6.71 -3.96 13.87
C PRO A 311 -7.12 -4.44 15.27
N GLY A 312 -7.49 -5.72 15.36
CA GLY A 312 -7.94 -6.35 16.60
C GLY A 312 -9.33 -5.94 17.08
N MET A 313 -10.18 -5.39 16.19
CA MET A 313 -11.64 -5.31 16.42
C MET A 313 -12.27 -6.70 16.28
N ARG A 314 -13.35 -6.93 17.03
CA ARG A 314 -14.23 -8.08 16.77
C ARG A 314 -14.96 -7.87 15.44
N ILE A 315 -15.21 -8.96 14.72
CA ILE A 315 -15.80 -8.92 13.38
C ILE A 315 -17.23 -9.48 13.33
N ASP A 316 -17.78 -9.88 14.48
CA ASP A 316 -19.14 -10.39 14.68
C ASP A 316 -20.25 -9.38 14.31
N ASN A 317 -19.91 -8.10 14.13
CA ASN A 317 -20.87 -7.09 13.70
C ASN A 317 -21.37 -7.34 12.27
N PRO A 318 -22.70 -7.36 12.02
CA PRO A 318 -23.29 -7.56 10.69
C PRO A 318 -22.76 -6.63 9.60
N LYS A 319 -22.27 -5.43 9.95
CA LYS A 319 -21.69 -4.47 8.99
C LYS A 319 -20.42 -4.96 8.29
N PHE A 320 -19.78 -6.01 8.81
CA PHE A 320 -18.60 -6.63 8.21
C PHE A 320 -18.94 -7.86 7.37
N LYS A 321 -20.22 -8.27 7.33
CA LYS A 321 -20.66 -9.31 6.40
C LYS A 321 -20.51 -8.79 4.97
N ASN A 322 -19.96 -9.65 4.11
CA ASN A 322 -19.71 -9.33 2.73
C ASN A 322 -19.81 -10.60 1.87
N SER A 323 -19.80 -10.43 0.55
CA SER A 323 -19.69 -11.51 -0.42
C SER A 323 -18.58 -11.24 -1.41
N TRP A 324 -18.11 -12.32 -2.03
CA TRP A 324 -17.17 -12.31 -3.16
C TRP A 324 -17.42 -13.55 -4.02
N THR A 325 -16.65 -13.73 -5.09
CA THR A 325 -16.83 -14.84 -6.03
C THR A 325 -15.59 -15.72 -6.13
N ALA A 326 -15.80 -17.00 -6.41
CA ALA A 326 -14.77 -17.90 -6.91
C ALA A 326 -15.21 -18.46 -8.26
N VAL A 327 -14.28 -18.56 -9.21
CA VAL A 327 -14.51 -19.09 -10.56
C VAL A 327 -13.64 -20.30 -10.80
N SER A 328 -14.14 -21.27 -11.57
CA SER A 328 -13.35 -22.40 -12.02
C SER A 328 -12.53 -22.03 -13.25
N ILE A 329 -11.22 -22.14 -13.17
CA ILE A 329 -10.28 -21.98 -14.28
C ILE A 329 -9.36 -23.19 -14.30
N GLU A 330 -9.26 -23.88 -15.43
CA GLU A 330 -8.38 -25.04 -15.60
C GLU A 330 -8.58 -26.09 -14.48
N GLY A 331 -9.82 -26.29 -14.04
CA GLY A 331 -10.20 -27.24 -12.98
C GLY A 331 -9.93 -26.80 -11.54
N SER A 332 -9.44 -25.58 -11.31
CA SER A 332 -9.18 -25.02 -9.98
C SER A 332 -10.06 -23.81 -9.68
N TRP A 333 -10.50 -23.67 -8.43
CA TRP A 333 -11.25 -22.51 -7.96
C TRP A 333 -10.32 -21.32 -7.71
N CYS A 334 -10.61 -20.16 -8.31
CA CYS A 334 -9.83 -18.93 -8.21
C CYS A 334 -10.69 -17.77 -7.71
N PHE A 335 -10.18 -16.96 -6.78
CA PHE A 335 -10.96 -15.82 -6.24
C PHE A 335 -11.03 -14.65 -7.23
N VAL A 336 -12.23 -14.09 -7.38
CA VAL A 336 -12.50 -12.84 -8.09
C VAL A 336 -13.37 -11.95 -7.21
N ASN A 337 -13.04 -10.67 -7.09
CA ASN A 337 -13.89 -9.71 -6.38
C ASN A 337 -14.17 -8.46 -7.23
N CYS A 338 -15.29 -8.48 -7.95
CA CYS A 338 -15.72 -7.36 -8.80
C CYS A 338 -16.00 -6.08 -8.02
N ASN A 339 -16.64 -6.18 -6.85
CA ASN A 339 -17.00 -5.01 -6.04
C ASN A 339 -15.77 -4.22 -5.54
N TRP A 340 -14.69 -4.93 -5.16
CA TRP A 340 -13.46 -4.27 -4.70
C TRP A 340 -12.49 -3.98 -5.85
N GLY A 341 -12.56 -4.75 -6.95
CA GLY A 341 -11.87 -4.46 -8.21
C GLY A 341 -12.38 -3.21 -8.91
N ALA A 342 -13.65 -2.88 -8.71
CA ALA A 342 -14.36 -1.69 -9.17
C ALA A 342 -13.96 -0.38 -8.45
N ARG A 343 -12.66 -0.09 -8.37
CA ARG A 343 -12.15 0.97 -7.48
C ARG A 343 -12.20 2.36 -8.12
N HIS A 344 -12.71 3.33 -7.36
CA HIS A 344 -12.56 4.75 -7.67
C HIS A 344 -11.23 5.28 -7.13
N VAL A 345 -10.44 5.91 -8.00
CA VAL A 345 -9.21 6.62 -7.64
C VAL A 345 -9.42 8.11 -7.88
N LYS A 346 -9.16 8.93 -6.85
CA LYS A 346 -9.15 10.39 -7.01
C LYS A 346 -7.89 10.79 -7.77
N CYS A 347 -8.05 11.60 -8.81
CA CYS A 347 -6.92 12.31 -9.39
C CYS A 347 -6.32 13.29 -8.36
N PRO A 348 -5.00 13.29 -8.11
CA PRO A 348 -4.36 14.47 -7.58
C PRO A 348 -4.29 15.52 -8.71
N ASN A 349 -5.01 16.63 -8.54
CA ASN A 349 -5.04 17.74 -9.51
C ASN A 349 -3.63 18.09 -10.00
N SER A 350 -3.42 18.07 -11.33
CA SER A 350 -2.39 18.91 -11.94
C SER A 350 -2.80 20.36 -11.75
N ALA A 351 -1.93 21.17 -11.16
CA ALA A 351 -2.24 22.51 -10.67
C ALA A 351 -2.48 23.58 -11.75
N ASP A 352 -2.75 23.23 -13.02
CA ASP A 352 -2.73 24.17 -14.14
C ASP A 352 -3.94 24.12 -15.10
N ASP A 353 -5.02 23.38 -14.82
CA ASP A 353 -6.25 23.45 -15.65
C ASP A 353 -7.51 23.62 -14.79
N ASP A 354 -7.99 24.86 -14.71
CA ASP A 354 -9.14 25.30 -13.91
C ASP A 354 -10.53 24.97 -14.55
N GLU A 355 -10.59 24.11 -15.57
CA GLU A 355 -11.85 23.78 -16.27
C GLU A 355 -12.10 22.27 -16.54
N MET A 356 -11.57 21.37 -15.72
CA MET A 356 -12.15 20.02 -15.61
C MET A 356 -12.53 19.71 -14.16
N GLU A 357 -13.84 19.50 -13.93
CA GLU A 357 -14.38 18.89 -12.71
C GLU A 357 -13.47 17.75 -12.24
N GLY A 358 -13.04 17.78 -10.97
CA GLY A 358 -12.17 16.79 -10.36
C GLY A 358 -12.69 15.36 -10.52
N GLY A 359 -12.32 14.72 -11.63
CA GLY A 359 -12.81 13.43 -12.03
C GLY A 359 -12.21 12.33 -11.18
N LEU A 360 -13.05 11.62 -10.42
CA LEU A 360 -12.73 10.26 -10.00
C LEU A 360 -12.57 9.42 -11.27
N PHE A 361 -11.40 8.80 -11.44
CA PHE A 361 -11.20 7.79 -12.48
C PHE A 361 -11.53 6.42 -11.90
N TYR A 362 -12.13 5.59 -12.74
CA TYR A 362 -12.30 4.18 -12.45
C TYR A 362 -11.01 3.45 -12.83
N GLN A 363 -10.29 2.90 -11.85
CA GLN A 363 -9.11 2.08 -12.10
C GLN A 363 -9.39 0.68 -11.56
N CYS A 364 -9.32 -0.31 -12.45
CA CYS A 364 -9.46 -1.69 -12.03
C CYS A 364 -8.30 -2.08 -11.11
N ASP A 365 -8.63 -2.57 -9.92
CA ASP A 365 -7.65 -3.01 -8.94
C ASP A 365 -7.32 -4.50 -9.16
N GLU A 366 -6.22 -4.72 -9.87
CA GLU A 366 -5.76 -6.03 -10.36
C GLU A 366 -5.60 -7.07 -9.25
N PHE A 367 -5.39 -6.66 -8.00
CA PHE A 367 -5.33 -7.57 -6.86
C PHE A 367 -6.55 -8.49 -6.80
N TYR A 368 -7.73 -8.00 -7.15
CA TYR A 368 -9.00 -8.73 -7.04
C TYR A 368 -9.35 -9.62 -8.23
N PHE A 369 -8.45 -9.75 -9.21
CA PHE A 369 -8.59 -10.66 -10.34
C PHE A 369 -7.70 -11.89 -10.16
N ILE A 370 -8.27 -13.06 -9.84
CA ILE A 370 -7.52 -14.30 -9.60
C ILE A 370 -6.53 -14.14 -8.43
N THR A 371 -7.05 -13.73 -7.27
CA THR A 371 -6.25 -13.55 -6.04
C THR A 371 -5.84 -14.90 -5.46
N ASP A 372 -4.57 -15.06 -5.12
CA ASP A 372 -4.08 -16.25 -4.40
C ASP A 372 -4.75 -16.37 -3.02
N PRO A 373 -5.14 -17.57 -2.56
CA PRO A 373 -5.83 -17.78 -1.29
C PRO A 373 -5.09 -17.20 -0.06
N GLU A 374 -3.77 -17.31 -0.04
CA GLU A 374 -2.90 -16.84 1.04
C GLU A 374 -2.88 -15.31 1.16
N ASP A 375 -3.12 -14.60 0.05
CA ASP A 375 -3.22 -13.15 0.03
C ASP A 375 -4.66 -12.70 0.29
N HIS A 376 -5.64 -13.42 -0.26
CA HIS A 376 -7.07 -13.15 -0.11
C HIS A 376 -7.54 -13.25 1.35
N ILE A 377 -7.05 -14.24 2.10
CA ILE A 377 -7.41 -14.49 3.50
C ILE A 377 -7.03 -13.34 4.44
N TYR A 378 -6.15 -12.41 4.05
CA TYR A 378 -5.90 -11.21 4.86
C TYR A 378 -7.12 -10.29 4.95
N GLN A 379 -8.01 -10.34 3.95
CA GLN A 379 -9.14 -9.42 3.81
C GLN A 379 -10.50 -10.10 3.96
N HIS A 380 -10.63 -11.38 3.58
CA HIS A 380 -11.91 -12.06 3.45
C HIS A 380 -11.88 -13.43 4.16
N PHE A 381 -12.86 -13.67 5.03
CA PHE A 381 -13.02 -14.92 5.77
C PHE A 381 -14.39 -15.55 5.47
N PRO A 382 -14.44 -16.68 4.75
CA PRO A 382 -15.70 -17.32 4.34
C PRO A 382 -16.43 -17.97 5.52
N ASN A 383 -17.75 -18.08 5.42
CA ASN A 383 -18.58 -18.78 6.41
C ASN A 383 -18.33 -20.30 6.40
N ASP A 384 -18.16 -20.89 5.21
CA ASP A 384 -17.80 -22.30 5.04
C ASP A 384 -16.28 -22.42 4.88
N PRO A 385 -15.56 -23.10 5.80
CA PRO A 385 -14.10 -23.20 5.77
C PRO A 385 -13.51 -23.75 4.47
N LYS A 386 -14.23 -24.59 3.71
CA LYS A 386 -13.72 -25.14 2.45
C LYS A 386 -13.43 -24.04 1.41
N TRP A 387 -14.18 -22.94 1.47
CA TRP A 387 -14.04 -21.79 0.59
C TRP A 387 -12.88 -20.86 0.99
N GLN A 388 -12.05 -21.23 1.97
CA GLN A 388 -10.78 -20.55 2.18
C GLN A 388 -9.78 -20.90 1.08
N LEU A 389 -9.92 -22.07 0.45
CA LEU A 389 -9.02 -22.60 -0.57
C LEU A 389 -7.54 -22.68 -0.11
N LEU A 390 -7.32 -22.69 1.20
CA LEU A 390 -6.01 -22.88 1.82
C LEU A 390 -5.77 -24.37 2.07
N GLU A 391 -4.54 -24.83 1.91
CA GLU A 391 -4.14 -26.19 2.32
C GLU A 391 -4.43 -26.44 3.81
N CYS A 392 -4.17 -25.42 4.64
CA CYS A 392 -4.47 -25.41 6.07
C CYS A 392 -5.42 -24.24 6.38
N PRO A 393 -6.76 -24.46 6.39
CA PRO A 393 -7.73 -23.42 6.72
C PRO A 393 -7.49 -22.87 8.13
N ILE A 394 -7.62 -21.54 8.27
CA ILE A 394 -7.47 -20.84 9.54
C ILE A 394 -8.82 -20.66 10.23
N THR A 395 -8.77 -20.46 11.54
CA THR A 395 -9.92 -20.11 12.37
C THR A 395 -10.25 -18.62 12.30
N MET A 396 -11.47 -18.26 12.70
CA MET A 396 -11.88 -16.85 12.83
C MET A 396 -10.96 -16.06 13.79
N THR A 397 -10.44 -16.70 14.83
CA THR A 397 -9.51 -16.05 15.78
C THR A 397 -8.16 -15.75 15.13
N GLU A 398 -7.62 -16.69 14.35
CA GLU A 398 -6.39 -16.46 13.57
C GLU A 398 -6.61 -15.37 12.52
N PHE A 399 -7.73 -15.40 11.80
CA PHE A 399 -8.09 -14.34 10.85
C PHE A 399 -8.13 -12.96 11.51
N ILE A 400 -8.78 -12.79 12.68
CA ILE A 400 -8.80 -11.51 13.42
C ILE A 400 -7.39 -11.11 13.89
N ASN A 401 -6.53 -12.09 14.15
CA ASN A 401 -5.13 -11.88 14.51
C ASN A 401 -4.22 -11.62 13.30
N LEU A 402 -4.66 -11.76 12.05
CA LEU A 402 -3.89 -11.26 10.91
C LEU A 402 -3.93 -9.72 10.85
N PRO A 403 -2.82 -9.04 10.48
CA PRO A 403 -2.80 -7.60 10.28
C PRO A 403 -3.79 -7.18 9.19
N ILE A 404 -4.13 -5.89 9.17
CA ILE A 404 -4.86 -5.35 8.02
C ILE A 404 -3.87 -5.25 6.87
N VAL A 405 -4.18 -5.86 5.74
CA VAL A 405 -3.39 -5.75 4.50
C VAL A 405 -4.37 -5.43 3.37
N LYS A 406 -4.07 -4.39 2.60
CA LYS A 406 -4.92 -3.86 1.53
C LYS A 406 -4.31 -4.17 0.16
N SER A 407 -5.10 -4.11 -0.91
CA SER A 407 -4.64 -4.35 -2.27
C SER A 407 -3.35 -3.62 -2.67
N PRO A 408 -3.07 -2.35 -2.27
CA PRO A 408 -1.81 -1.70 -2.63
C PRO A 408 -0.56 -2.41 -2.09
N PHE A 409 -0.68 -3.16 -0.99
CA PHE A 409 0.44 -3.95 -0.48
C PHE A 409 0.89 -4.99 -1.51
N PHE A 410 -0.07 -5.72 -2.07
CA PHE A 410 0.17 -6.76 -3.06
C PHE A 410 0.51 -6.18 -4.44
N ASN A 411 -0.20 -5.12 -4.87
CA ASN A 411 0.06 -4.45 -6.15
C ASN A 411 1.47 -3.87 -6.23
N TYR A 412 2.02 -3.37 -5.12
CA TYR A 412 3.41 -2.91 -5.05
C TYR A 412 4.43 -4.05 -4.82
N GLY A 413 4.00 -5.31 -4.81
CA GLY A 413 4.85 -6.48 -4.58
C GLY A 413 5.47 -6.52 -3.17
N LEU A 414 4.85 -5.84 -2.19
CA LEU A 414 5.35 -5.83 -0.83
C LEU A 414 5.18 -7.21 -0.19
N LYS A 415 6.13 -7.58 0.69
CA LYS A 415 6.04 -8.79 1.51
C LYS A 415 6.48 -8.49 2.92
N PHE A 416 5.87 -9.12 3.92
CA PHE A 416 6.39 -9.04 5.28
C PHE A 416 7.69 -9.84 5.38
N VAL A 417 8.68 -9.31 6.11
CA VAL A 417 9.93 -10.05 6.36
C VAL A 417 9.73 -11.16 7.40
N ASN A 418 8.79 -10.96 8.33
CA ASN A 418 8.44 -11.93 9.37
C ASN A 418 6.92 -12.13 9.37
N HIS A 419 6.45 -13.22 9.98
CA HIS A 419 5.05 -13.33 10.33
C HIS A 419 4.72 -12.32 11.44
N TYR A 420 3.67 -11.52 11.24
CA TYR A 420 3.22 -10.53 12.19
C TYR A 420 1.76 -10.79 12.55
N ASP A 421 1.46 -10.80 13.85
CA ASP A 421 0.10 -10.65 14.34
C ASP A 421 -0.40 -9.20 14.17
N CYS A 422 -1.71 -9.01 14.21
CA CYS A 422 -2.35 -7.70 14.15
C CYS A 422 -1.97 -6.83 15.34
N THR A 423 -1.63 -7.44 16.48
CA THR A 423 -1.20 -6.74 17.70
C THR A 423 0.28 -6.96 17.95
N GLN A 424 1.04 -5.88 17.84
CA GLN A 424 2.47 -5.89 18.14
C GLN A 424 2.72 -5.34 19.54
N TYR A 425 3.57 -6.01 20.30
CA TYR A 425 3.93 -5.61 21.66
C TYR A 425 5.33 -5.00 21.68
N THR A 426 5.46 -3.90 22.40
CA THR A 426 6.78 -3.29 22.62
C THR A 426 7.68 -4.23 23.43
N SER A 427 8.95 -4.24 23.05
CA SER A 427 10.05 -4.80 23.82
C SER A 427 11.06 -3.69 24.04
N ASN A 428 11.36 -3.36 25.30
CA ASN A 428 12.18 -2.21 25.68
C ASN A 428 11.68 -0.88 25.07
N GLY A 429 10.36 -0.72 25.05
CA GLY A 429 9.66 0.48 24.59
C GLY A 429 9.62 0.65 23.07
N ILE A 430 10.00 -0.37 22.29
CA ILE A 430 9.99 -0.31 20.81
C ILE A 430 9.35 -1.52 20.16
N VAL A 431 8.79 -1.31 18.98
CA VAL A 431 8.40 -2.33 18.00
C VAL A 431 9.18 -2.08 16.72
N ILE A 432 9.69 -3.13 16.09
CA ILE A 432 10.35 -3.05 14.78
C ILE A 432 9.55 -3.88 13.78
N MET A 433 9.10 -3.24 12.71
CA MET A 433 8.40 -3.89 11.60
C MET A 433 9.19 -3.72 10.31
N GLN A 434 9.23 -4.76 9.51
CA GLN A 434 10.03 -4.82 8.29
C GLN A 434 9.18 -5.32 7.12
N ILE A 435 9.21 -4.55 6.03
CA ILE A 435 8.55 -4.85 4.78
C ILE A 435 9.61 -4.96 3.69
N LYS A 436 9.60 -6.06 2.95
CA LYS A 436 10.38 -6.24 1.73
C LYS A 436 9.65 -5.56 0.58
N MET A 437 10.40 -4.89 -0.29
CA MET A 437 9.90 -4.21 -1.47
C MET A 437 10.71 -4.65 -2.71
N PRO A 438 10.09 -4.81 -3.89
CA PRO A 438 10.80 -5.25 -5.10
C PRO A 438 11.76 -4.17 -5.61
N SER A 439 11.31 -2.91 -5.58
CA SER A 439 12.06 -1.73 -5.99
C SER A 439 11.95 -0.63 -4.93
N LEU A 440 12.66 0.48 -5.11
CA LEU A 440 12.66 1.60 -4.16
C LEU A 440 11.32 2.36 -4.21
N LEU A 441 10.46 2.10 -3.23
CA LEU A 441 9.15 2.75 -3.08
C LEU A 441 9.19 3.88 -2.05
N GLY A 442 8.32 4.87 -2.22
CA GLY A 442 8.09 5.90 -1.21
C GLY A 442 7.16 5.38 -0.12
N PHE A 443 7.47 5.66 1.14
CA PHE A 443 6.64 5.24 2.29
C PHE A 443 6.23 6.42 3.15
N GLY A 444 5.03 6.31 3.72
CA GLY A 444 4.54 7.17 4.79
C GLY A 444 3.88 6.34 5.88
N TYR A 445 3.54 6.97 6.99
CA TYR A 445 2.89 6.30 8.11
C TYR A 445 2.01 7.25 8.91
N THR A 446 1.04 6.68 9.61
CA THR A 446 0.30 7.36 10.67
C THR A 446 0.34 6.54 11.95
N ILE A 447 0.36 7.23 13.09
CA ILE A 447 0.20 6.63 14.41
C ILE A 447 -0.89 7.40 15.15
N GLU A 448 -1.88 6.69 15.64
CA GLU A 448 -3.03 7.27 16.34
C GLU A 448 -3.17 6.59 17.70
N ALA A 449 -3.35 7.37 18.76
CA ALA A 449 -3.67 6.80 20.07
C ALA A 449 -5.12 6.29 20.07
N LYS A 450 -5.32 5.03 20.46
CA LYS A 450 -6.66 4.49 20.69
C LYS A 450 -7.24 5.01 22.00
N ASP A 451 -6.38 5.19 23.00
CA ASP A 451 -6.76 5.65 24.32
C ASP A 451 -6.76 7.19 24.32
N THR A 452 -7.88 7.83 24.66
CA THR A 452 -8.17 9.28 24.52
C THR A 452 -7.25 10.23 25.29
N ASN A 453 -6.34 9.71 26.12
CA ASN A 453 -5.48 10.49 27.00
C ASN A 453 -4.11 10.85 26.38
N VAL A 454 -3.94 10.75 25.06
CA VAL A 454 -2.69 11.11 24.37
C VAL A 454 -2.99 12.13 23.27
N ASP A 455 -2.44 13.33 23.43
CA ASP A 455 -2.47 14.35 22.39
C ASP A 455 -1.69 13.88 21.15
N GLN A 456 -2.27 14.05 19.96
CA GLN A 456 -1.71 13.63 18.67
C GLN A 456 -0.35 14.31 18.40
N SER A 457 -0.16 15.55 18.88
CA SER A 457 1.11 16.27 18.77
C SER A 457 2.29 15.53 19.41
N LYS A 458 2.03 14.73 20.46
CA LYS A 458 3.05 13.97 21.20
C LYS A 458 3.50 12.69 20.48
N LEU A 459 2.80 12.33 19.40
CA LEU A 459 3.12 11.17 18.57
C LEU A 459 4.07 11.51 17.41
N GLU A 460 4.34 12.79 17.19
CA GLU A 460 5.34 13.22 16.22
C GLU A 460 6.75 12.75 16.62
N GLY A 461 7.55 12.30 15.65
CA GLY A 461 8.88 11.75 15.91
C GLY A 461 8.89 10.43 16.70
N ARG A 462 7.77 9.70 16.78
CA ARG A 462 7.69 8.39 17.46
C ARG A 462 7.93 7.19 16.55
N VAL A 463 8.19 7.44 15.27
CA VAL A 463 8.49 6.39 14.29
C VAL A 463 9.75 6.81 13.55
N LEU A 464 10.67 5.87 13.43
CA LEU A 464 11.87 5.99 12.61
C LEU A 464 11.70 5.07 11.40
N LEU A 465 11.59 5.67 10.22
CA LEU A 465 11.56 4.95 8.94
C LEU A 465 12.96 4.92 8.34
N ARG A 466 13.45 3.71 8.06
CA ARG A 466 14.72 3.47 7.38
C ARG A 466 14.51 2.63 6.13
N ILE A 467 15.21 2.99 5.06
CA ILE A 467 15.30 2.19 3.85
C ILE A 467 16.68 1.57 3.79
N VAL A 468 16.75 0.23 3.75
CA VAL A 468 18.00 -0.55 3.71
C VAL A 468 17.89 -1.60 2.62
N GLY A 469 18.53 -1.34 1.48
CA GLY A 469 18.37 -2.17 0.27
C GLY A 469 16.90 -2.32 -0.10
N HIS A 470 16.42 -3.55 -0.23
CA HIS A 470 15.04 -3.89 -0.57
C HIS A 470 14.12 -4.01 0.65
N LYS A 471 14.41 -3.27 1.74
CA LYS A 471 13.61 -3.31 2.98
C LYS A 471 13.28 -1.92 3.49
N ALA A 472 12.00 -1.70 3.80
CA ALA A 472 11.54 -0.61 4.64
C ALA A 472 11.42 -1.09 6.08
N ILE A 473 12.09 -0.40 7.00
CA ILE A 473 12.15 -0.74 8.43
C ILE A 473 11.53 0.39 9.23
N PHE A 474 10.46 0.08 9.96
CA PHE A 474 9.74 0.99 10.84
C PHE A 474 10.09 0.64 12.28
N THR A 475 10.75 1.56 13.00
CA THR A 475 10.99 1.46 14.44
C THR A 475 10.03 2.40 15.16
N ILE A 476 9.02 1.83 15.82
CA ILE A 476 7.97 2.55 16.53
C ILE A 476 8.34 2.61 18.02
N ALA A 477 8.38 3.81 18.59
CA ALA A 477 8.69 4.07 19.99
C ALA A 477 7.56 4.89 20.63
N PRO A 478 6.44 4.27 21.05
CA PRO A 478 5.32 4.99 21.63
C PRO A 478 5.75 5.82 22.87
N PRO A 479 5.15 6.99 23.11
CA PRO A 479 5.59 7.90 24.17
C PRO A 479 5.31 7.39 25.59
N LYS A 480 4.28 6.55 25.77
CA LYS A 480 3.88 5.98 27.06
C LYS A 480 3.11 4.68 26.86
N ALA A 481 2.86 3.96 27.96
CA ALA A 481 1.98 2.80 27.97
C ALA A 481 0.59 3.15 27.40
N GLY A 482 0.05 2.26 26.58
CA GLY A 482 -1.22 2.47 25.88
C GLY A 482 -1.35 1.67 24.60
N ARG A 483 -2.48 1.84 23.92
CA ARG A 483 -2.77 1.22 22.62
C ARG A 483 -2.76 2.26 21.52
N PHE A 484 -2.13 1.92 20.41
CA PHE A 484 -1.98 2.79 19.24
C PHE A 484 -2.37 2.02 17.99
N TYR A 485 -2.94 2.70 17.00
CA TYR A 485 -3.07 2.19 15.64
C TYR A 485 -1.92 2.74 14.81
N PHE A 486 -1.28 1.86 14.05
CA PHE A 486 -0.17 2.20 13.18
C PHE A 486 -0.51 1.77 11.76
N MET A 487 -0.61 2.73 10.85
CA MET A 487 -0.90 2.47 9.44
C MET A 487 0.32 2.83 8.60
N ILE A 488 0.65 1.96 7.65
CA ILE A 488 1.70 2.17 6.67
C ILE A 488 1.06 2.51 5.32
N TYR A 489 1.67 3.43 4.62
CA TYR A 489 1.29 3.85 3.28
C TYR A 489 2.49 3.74 2.34
N ALA A 490 2.24 3.46 1.06
CA ALA A 490 3.28 3.39 0.04
C ALA A 490 2.84 4.07 -1.27
N LYS A 491 3.83 4.40 -2.09
CA LYS A 491 3.70 4.88 -3.47
C LYS A 491 4.88 4.38 -4.32
N ASP A 492 4.61 4.12 -5.58
CA ASP A 492 5.59 3.79 -6.61
C ASP A 492 6.24 5.05 -7.21
N ASN A 493 5.44 6.07 -7.51
CA ASN A 493 5.91 7.33 -8.02
C ASN A 493 6.24 8.29 -6.87
N TRP A 494 7.52 8.61 -6.71
CA TRP A 494 7.99 9.53 -5.68
C TRP A 494 7.48 10.97 -5.86
N ASN A 495 7.07 11.35 -7.07
CA ASN A 495 6.50 12.67 -7.36
C ASN A 495 4.99 12.74 -7.08
N SER A 496 4.31 11.59 -6.89
CA SER A 496 2.90 11.59 -6.52
C SER A 496 2.70 12.10 -5.10
N GLU A 497 1.73 12.98 -4.90
CA GLU A 497 1.31 13.45 -3.57
C GLU A 497 0.44 12.41 -2.84
N SER A 498 -0.15 11.44 -3.56
CA SER A 498 -1.10 10.50 -3.00
C SER A 498 -0.44 9.19 -2.54
N LEU A 499 -0.39 9.01 -1.22
CA LEU A 499 0.05 7.76 -0.59
C LEU A 499 -1.13 6.80 -0.43
N GLN A 500 -0.94 5.53 -0.81
CA GLN A 500 -1.96 4.50 -0.65
C GLN A 500 -1.73 3.67 0.61
N SER A 501 -2.78 3.44 1.41
CA SER A 501 -2.69 2.61 2.62
C SER A 501 -2.42 1.15 2.25
N VAL A 502 -1.31 0.58 2.72
CA VAL A 502 -0.89 -0.79 2.39
C VAL A 502 -1.21 -1.77 3.52
N CYS A 503 -0.91 -1.43 4.77
CA CYS A 503 -1.18 -2.32 5.91
C CYS A 503 -1.32 -1.57 7.24
N GLY A 504 -1.87 -2.26 8.25
CA GLY A 504 -2.21 -1.67 9.54
C GLY A 504 -2.09 -2.63 10.72
N PHE A 505 -1.61 -2.09 11.84
CA PHE A 505 -1.34 -2.81 13.08
C PHE A 505 -1.90 -2.09 14.30
N ARG A 506 -2.09 -2.83 15.39
CA ARG A 506 -2.32 -2.32 16.74
C ARG A 506 -1.03 -2.47 17.55
N ILE A 507 -0.47 -1.37 18.00
CA ILE A 507 0.70 -1.38 18.88
C ILE A 507 0.23 -1.31 20.33
N LYS A 508 0.67 -2.22 21.18
CA LYS A 508 0.42 -2.17 22.63
C LYS A 508 1.73 -1.94 23.38
N CYS A 509 1.89 -0.71 23.85
CA CYS A 509 3.00 -0.31 24.71
C CYS A 509 2.74 -0.77 26.14
N ARG A 510 3.60 -1.66 26.69
CA ARG A 510 3.43 -2.25 28.03
C ARG A 510 4.31 -1.57 29.09
N GLU A 511 5.39 -0.91 28.67
CA GLU A 511 6.37 -0.33 29.56
C GLU A 511 5.80 0.88 30.28
N LYS A 512 5.77 0.80 31.61
CA LYS A 512 5.37 1.88 32.51
C LYS A 512 6.51 2.86 32.82
N ARG A 513 7.74 2.59 32.34
CA ARG A 513 8.90 3.44 32.63
C ARG A 513 8.73 4.77 31.91
N ASP A 514 8.86 5.86 32.66
CA ASP A 514 9.00 7.23 32.14
C ASP A 514 10.34 7.47 31.40
N GLN A 515 11.07 6.41 31.02
CA GLN A 515 12.13 6.53 30.01
C GLN A 515 11.48 6.68 28.64
N ILE A 516 10.83 7.82 28.44
CA ILE A 516 10.39 8.29 27.14
C ILE A 516 11.64 8.30 26.26
N LYS A 517 11.76 7.36 25.32
CA LYS A 517 12.79 7.47 24.28
C LYS A 517 12.60 8.85 23.65
N SER A 518 13.67 9.63 23.58
CA SER A 518 13.61 10.94 22.94
C SER A 518 13.02 10.78 21.53
N PRO A 519 12.20 11.72 21.04
CA PRO A 519 11.67 11.64 19.69
C PRO A 519 12.83 11.51 18.68
N PHE A 520 12.57 10.79 17.60
CA PHE A 520 13.46 10.75 16.44
C PHE A 520 13.44 12.11 15.73
N PRO A 521 14.55 12.50 15.06
CA PRO A 521 14.56 13.70 14.23
C PRO A 521 13.44 13.67 13.19
N LYS A 522 12.81 14.82 12.96
CA LYS A 522 11.68 14.98 12.05
C LYS A 522 12.16 15.02 10.60
N VAL A 523 12.45 13.85 10.04
CA VAL A 523 12.75 13.69 8.61
C VAL A 523 11.83 12.63 8.01
N PRO A 524 11.50 12.71 6.71
CA PRO A 524 10.55 11.78 6.09
C PRO A 524 10.98 10.30 6.20
N PHE A 525 12.25 10.03 5.92
CA PHE A 525 12.89 8.73 6.09
C PHE A 525 14.41 8.87 6.09
N PHE A 526 15.11 7.83 6.53
CA PHE A 526 16.56 7.70 6.47
C PHE A 526 16.95 6.62 5.46
N GLY A 527 18.07 6.81 4.75
CA GLY A 527 18.51 5.94 3.67
C GLY A 527 18.68 6.66 2.33
N PRO A 528 18.83 5.90 1.22
CA PRO A 528 19.04 6.44 -0.11
C PRO A 528 17.75 7.00 -0.71
N THR A 529 17.85 8.10 -1.45
CA THR A 529 16.76 8.63 -2.29
C THR A 529 16.84 8.04 -3.71
N PRO A 530 15.75 8.09 -4.51
CA PRO A 530 15.78 7.59 -5.89
C PRO A 530 16.86 8.25 -6.76
N VAL A 531 17.05 9.56 -6.58
CA VAL A 531 18.01 10.38 -7.34
C VAL A 531 19.47 10.00 -7.08
N MET A 532 19.78 9.35 -5.93
CA MET A 532 21.14 8.88 -5.63
C MET A 532 21.70 7.94 -6.69
N SER A 533 20.89 6.97 -7.11
CA SER A 533 21.26 5.99 -8.13
C SER A 533 21.42 6.65 -9.52
N GLN A 534 20.58 7.62 -9.83
CA GLN A 534 20.63 8.39 -11.09
C GLN A 534 21.91 9.23 -11.20
N TYR A 535 22.49 9.63 -10.06
CA TYR A 535 23.75 10.37 -9.99
C TYR A 535 24.95 9.42 -9.88
N GLY A 536 24.74 8.10 -9.88
CA GLY A 536 25.81 7.11 -9.81
C GLY A 536 26.60 7.16 -8.49
N VAL A 537 25.96 7.54 -7.38
CA VAL A 537 26.57 7.57 -6.06
C VAL A 537 26.12 6.35 -5.26
N PHE A 538 27.05 5.61 -4.65
CA PHE A 538 26.73 4.38 -3.92
C PHE A 538 27.48 4.32 -2.58
N PRO A 539 26.82 4.00 -1.45
CA PRO A 539 27.50 3.87 -0.17
C PRO A 539 28.33 2.59 -0.13
N GLN A 540 29.61 2.70 0.23
CA GLN A 540 30.53 1.55 0.41
C GLN A 540 30.58 1.09 1.87
N THR A 541 30.35 2.01 2.81
CA THR A 541 30.29 1.74 4.25
C THR A 541 28.96 2.18 4.81
N HIS A 542 28.53 1.60 5.94
CA HIS A 542 27.32 2.03 6.66
C HIS A 542 26.07 2.05 5.75
N ILE A 543 25.81 0.96 5.03
CA ILE A 543 24.62 0.85 4.15
C ILE A 543 23.32 1.05 4.93
N ASP A 544 23.28 0.62 6.20
CA ASP A 544 22.23 0.98 7.13
C ASP A 544 22.39 2.45 7.54
N PRO A 545 21.38 3.31 7.29
CA PRO A 545 21.48 4.72 7.61
C PRO A 545 21.47 5.01 9.13
N LEU A 546 21.14 4.02 9.97
CA LEU A 546 21.25 4.14 11.42
C LEU A 546 22.63 3.72 11.90
N VAL A 547 23.43 4.69 12.33
CA VAL A 547 24.78 4.46 12.85
C VAL A 547 24.82 4.76 14.34
N VAL A 548 25.37 3.84 15.13
CA VAL A 548 25.63 4.07 16.55
C VAL A 548 27.04 4.63 16.71
N TYR A 549 27.16 5.82 17.31
CA TYR A 549 28.45 6.48 17.53
C TYR A 549 28.91 6.30 18.97
N SER A 550 30.19 5.96 19.14
CA SER A 550 30.83 5.79 20.44
C SER A 550 32.32 6.15 20.39
N TYR A 551 32.69 7.28 21.01
CA TYR A 551 34.07 7.77 21.23
C TYR A 551 34.89 8.18 19.99
N ASP A 552 34.90 7.38 18.93
CA ASP A 552 35.77 7.57 17.77
C ASP A 552 34.99 8.05 16.55
N ASP A 553 35.64 8.84 15.69
CA ASP A 553 35.02 9.42 14.49
C ASP A 553 34.55 8.32 13.52
N VAL A 554 33.41 8.56 12.87
CA VAL A 554 32.84 7.62 11.89
C VAL A 554 33.32 8.01 10.50
N ILE A 555 33.79 7.02 9.73
CA ILE A 555 34.23 7.18 8.35
C ILE A 555 33.15 6.65 7.41
N PHE A 556 32.59 7.55 6.58
CA PHE A 556 31.63 7.22 5.54
C PHE A 556 32.29 7.27 4.18
N GLN A 557 32.24 6.18 3.43
CA GLN A 557 32.79 6.08 2.08
C GLN A 557 31.68 5.87 1.06
N PHE A 558 31.78 6.59 -0.06
CA PHE A 558 30.91 6.46 -1.21
C PHE A 558 31.74 6.24 -2.46
N GLN A 559 31.23 5.40 -3.36
CA GLN A 559 31.71 5.26 -4.72
C GLN A 559 30.94 6.22 -5.63
N LEU A 560 31.64 6.81 -6.59
CA LEU A 560 31.15 7.71 -7.62
C LEU A 560 31.36 7.04 -8.98
N GLN A 561 30.30 6.98 -9.80
CA GLN A 561 30.35 6.51 -11.19
C GLN A 561 30.24 7.65 -12.21
N SER A 562 29.88 8.85 -11.76
CA SER A 562 29.78 10.04 -12.60
C SER A 562 30.36 11.26 -11.87
N ASP A 563 30.68 12.32 -12.61
CA ASP A 563 31.14 13.57 -12.01
C ASP A 563 29.96 14.32 -11.36
N VAL A 564 29.87 14.20 -10.04
CA VAL A 564 28.81 14.80 -9.22
C VAL A 564 29.42 15.82 -8.26
N LYS A 565 28.85 17.02 -8.23
CA LYS A 565 29.18 18.02 -7.21
C LYS A 565 28.44 17.65 -5.93
N LEU A 566 29.18 17.18 -4.92
CA LEU A 566 28.63 16.81 -3.63
C LEU A 566 28.68 17.95 -2.61
N SER A 567 27.64 18.05 -1.80
CA SER A 567 27.53 18.92 -0.63
C SER A 567 26.97 18.13 0.56
N HIS A 568 27.05 18.69 1.76
CA HIS A 568 26.53 18.03 2.96
C HIS A 568 25.96 19.02 3.96
N THR A 569 25.07 18.52 4.82
CA THR A 569 24.67 19.23 6.04
C THR A 569 24.65 18.28 7.23
N TYR A 570 24.99 18.82 8.40
CA TYR A 570 25.02 18.12 9.67
C TYR A 570 24.20 18.84 10.72
N GLN A 571 23.22 18.15 11.29
CA GLN A 571 22.27 18.73 12.25
C GLN A 571 22.27 17.93 13.55
N TYR A 572 22.25 18.64 14.68
CA TYR A 572 22.17 18.02 16.01
C TYR A 572 20.74 18.10 16.56
N HIS A 573 20.29 16.99 17.12
CA HIS A 573 19.03 16.81 17.79
C HIS A 573 19.27 16.09 19.12
N GLY A 574 19.49 16.86 20.17
CA GLY A 574 19.65 16.33 21.51
C GLY A 574 18.95 17.17 22.57
N PRO A 575 18.77 16.62 23.78
CA PRO A 575 18.07 17.31 24.86
C PRO A 575 18.93 18.39 25.54
N PHE A 576 20.24 18.42 25.27
CA PHE A 576 21.19 19.31 25.92
C PHE A 576 21.36 20.60 25.13
N GLN A 577 21.34 21.74 25.84
CA GLN A 577 21.75 23.03 25.28
C GLN A 577 23.20 22.94 24.83
N SER A 578 23.49 23.47 23.64
CA SER A 578 24.80 23.35 23.01
C SER A 578 25.40 24.72 22.74
N ASP A 579 26.64 24.93 23.15
CA ASP A 579 27.43 26.12 22.82
C ASP A 579 28.00 26.08 21.39
N ILE A 580 27.77 24.98 20.66
CA ILE A 580 28.24 24.79 19.29
C ILE A 580 27.28 25.52 18.34
N THR A 581 27.80 26.55 17.67
CA THR A 581 27.04 27.36 16.71
C THR A 581 27.06 26.81 15.29
N ASP A 582 28.12 26.10 14.90
CA ASP A 582 28.29 25.55 13.56
C ASP A 582 28.69 24.06 13.61
N TYR A 583 27.70 23.20 13.43
CA TYR A 583 27.90 21.76 13.36
C TYR A 583 28.58 21.31 12.06
N GLN A 584 28.60 22.12 10.99
CA GLN A 584 29.26 21.72 9.74
C GLN A 584 30.76 21.53 9.91
N ARG A 585 31.36 22.17 10.93
CA ARG A 585 32.77 21.98 11.30
C ARG A 585 33.10 20.62 11.93
N TYR A 586 32.12 19.75 12.13
CA TYR A 586 32.31 18.40 12.65
C TYR A 586 32.23 17.32 11.55
N ILE A 587 32.26 17.75 10.29
CA ILE A 587 32.44 16.89 9.13
C ILE A 587 33.66 17.36 8.35
N PHE A 588 34.50 16.41 7.95
CA PHE A 588 35.64 16.66 7.08
C PHE A 588 35.63 15.71 5.89
N ILE A 589 35.86 16.23 4.69
CA ILE A 589 36.10 15.39 3.51
C ILE A 589 37.56 14.92 3.62
N LYS A 590 37.76 13.71 4.14
CA LYS A 590 39.08 13.14 4.37
C LYS A 590 39.82 12.86 3.06
N TYR A 591 39.08 12.42 2.05
CA TYR A 591 39.61 12.11 0.72
C TYR A 591 38.50 12.25 -0.33
N ARG A 592 38.88 12.66 -1.54
CA ARG A 592 38.01 12.69 -2.72
C ARG A 592 38.83 12.53 -3.99
N ASP A 593 38.37 11.66 -4.87
CA ASP A 593 38.86 11.49 -6.25
C ASP A 593 37.66 11.33 -7.21
N ASP A 594 37.91 10.92 -8.46
CA ASP A 594 36.84 10.76 -9.47
C ASP A 594 35.91 9.58 -9.21
N LYS A 595 36.33 8.65 -8.34
CA LYS A 595 35.66 7.37 -8.12
C LYS A 595 35.11 7.22 -6.72
N SER A 596 35.46 8.11 -5.80
CA SER A 596 35.17 7.95 -4.38
C SER A 596 35.25 9.25 -3.59
N VAL A 597 34.47 9.29 -2.52
CA VAL A 597 34.55 10.34 -1.50
C VAL A 597 34.48 9.70 -0.12
N THR A 598 35.30 10.21 0.80
CA THR A 598 35.35 9.77 2.19
C THR A 598 35.07 10.93 3.12
N TYR A 599 34.02 10.83 3.92
CA TYR A 599 33.67 11.76 4.99
C TYR A 599 34.11 11.21 6.33
N GLN A 600 34.70 12.06 7.16
CA GLN A 600 34.96 11.84 8.57
C GLN A 600 33.96 12.67 9.37
N VAL A 601 33.18 12.02 10.22
CA VAL A 601 32.13 12.67 11.01
C VAL A 601 32.42 12.47 12.49
N ARG A 602 32.35 13.57 13.23
CA ARG A 602 32.59 13.63 14.68
C ARG A 602 31.32 14.02 15.42
N CYS A 603 31.03 13.33 16.52
CA CYS A 603 29.92 13.70 17.42
C CYS A 603 30.48 14.32 18.71
N PRO A 604 30.50 15.66 18.85
CA PRO A 604 31.10 16.31 20.03
C PRO A 604 30.27 16.15 21.32
N GLN A 605 28.98 15.82 21.20
CA GLN A 605 28.03 15.76 22.31
C GLN A 605 27.12 14.53 22.17
N MET A 606 26.51 14.09 23.28
CA MET A 606 25.54 12.99 23.26
C MET A 606 24.21 13.44 22.67
N GLY A 607 23.61 12.63 21.82
CA GLY A 607 22.34 12.96 21.17
C GLY A 607 22.21 12.29 19.81
N LYS A 608 21.25 12.73 19.02
CA LYS A 608 21.04 12.24 17.65
C LYS A 608 21.53 13.29 16.67
N TYR A 609 22.15 12.84 15.59
CA TYR A 609 22.58 13.71 14.51
C TYR A 609 21.96 13.24 13.20
N VAL A 610 21.69 14.19 12.31
CA VAL A 610 21.27 13.91 10.94
C VAL A 610 22.37 14.40 10.00
N PHE A 611 22.93 13.46 9.24
CA PHE A 611 23.94 13.75 8.23
C PHE A 611 23.30 13.57 6.84
N PHE A 612 23.15 14.69 6.14
CA PHE A 612 22.60 14.75 4.79
C PHE A 612 23.73 14.84 3.77
N ILE A 613 23.57 14.11 2.68
CA ILE A 613 24.43 14.21 1.50
C ILE A 613 23.56 14.71 0.37
N PHE A 614 24.04 15.75 -0.31
CA PHE A 614 23.40 16.36 -1.46
C PHE A 614 24.30 16.27 -2.69
N GLY A 615 23.69 16.30 -3.88
CA GLY A 615 24.42 16.33 -5.14
C GLY A 615 23.77 17.21 -6.18
N SER A 616 24.56 17.61 -7.17
CA SER A 616 24.08 18.14 -8.45
C SER A 616 24.97 17.63 -9.60
N LYS A 617 24.42 17.55 -10.82
CA LYS A 617 25.20 17.22 -12.01
C LYS A 617 26.10 18.39 -12.42
N SER A 618 27.32 18.07 -12.83
CA SER A 618 28.37 19.05 -13.19
C SER A 618 28.05 19.90 -14.44
N THR A 619 26.96 19.61 -15.18
CA THR A 619 26.63 20.24 -16.47
C THR A 619 26.00 21.63 -16.38
N SER A 620 25.59 22.10 -15.21
CA SER A 620 25.10 23.47 -15.03
C SER A 620 26.20 24.34 -14.40
N ASN A 621 26.80 25.24 -15.19
CA ASN A 621 27.65 26.35 -14.72
C ASN A 621 26.90 27.39 -13.86
N ASP A 622 25.75 27.01 -13.31
CA ASP A 622 24.87 27.87 -12.52
C ASP A 622 25.21 27.67 -11.04
N ASP A 623 25.77 28.70 -10.41
CA ASP A 623 26.11 28.68 -8.97
C ASP A 623 24.87 28.54 -8.08
N ASN A 624 23.66 28.65 -8.65
CA ASN A 624 22.35 28.44 -8.02
C ASN A 624 21.72 27.06 -8.29
N ALA A 625 22.46 26.09 -8.81
CA ALA A 625 21.93 24.74 -9.08
C ALA A 625 21.26 24.13 -7.84
N GLN A 626 19.99 23.74 -7.98
CA GLN A 626 19.21 23.08 -6.92
C GLN A 626 19.90 21.77 -6.52
N LEU A 627 20.21 21.63 -5.24
CA LEU A 627 20.88 20.46 -4.69
C LEU A 627 19.85 19.39 -4.31
N ASP A 628 19.97 18.23 -4.93
CA ASP A 628 19.12 17.08 -4.62
C ASP A 628 19.68 16.33 -3.42
N CYS A 629 18.81 15.94 -2.48
CA CYS A 629 19.22 15.09 -1.37
C CYS A 629 19.41 13.66 -1.86
N LEU A 630 20.61 13.11 -1.69
CA LEU A 630 21.00 11.76 -2.12
C LEU A 630 20.85 10.73 -0.99
N PHE A 631 21.25 11.09 0.23
CA PHE A 631 21.24 10.16 1.36
C PHE A 631 21.04 10.88 2.69
N ARG A 632 20.36 10.21 3.63
CA ARG A 632 20.14 10.69 5.00
C ARG A 632 20.55 9.64 6.04
N TYR A 633 21.53 9.98 6.88
CA TYR A 633 21.94 9.15 8.02
C TYR A 633 21.35 9.66 9.33
N MET A 634 21.00 8.74 10.23
CA MET A 634 20.76 9.02 11.64
C MET A 634 21.94 8.48 12.44
N ILE A 635 22.70 9.36 13.08
CA ILE A 635 23.81 8.97 13.95
C ILE A 635 23.37 9.11 15.41
N ASP A 636 23.24 7.99 16.12
CA ASP A 636 22.85 7.93 17.53
C ASP A 636 24.12 7.89 18.40
N CYS A 637 24.53 9.06 18.89
CA CYS A 637 25.71 9.24 19.71
C CYS A 637 25.44 8.86 21.16
N LYS A 638 25.98 7.70 21.57
CA LYS A 638 25.92 7.18 22.94
C LYS A 638 27.00 7.77 23.82
N HIS A 639 28.19 7.98 23.26
CA HIS A 639 29.31 8.59 23.96
C HIS A 639 30.01 9.58 23.04
N PRO A 640 30.28 10.82 23.51
CA PRO A 640 30.86 11.87 22.68
C PRO A 640 32.28 11.52 22.29
N ALA A 641 32.77 12.20 21.24
CA ALA A 641 34.13 12.05 20.75
C ALA A 641 35.17 12.27 21.87
N LYS A 642 36.26 11.49 21.84
CA LYS A 642 37.40 11.68 22.76
C LYS A 642 37.98 13.09 22.61
N ASP A 643 38.19 13.51 21.36
CA ASP A 643 38.51 14.89 21.01
C ASP A 643 37.26 15.58 20.50
N LYS A 644 36.79 16.60 21.23
CA LYS A 644 35.56 17.34 20.91
C LYS A 644 35.82 18.58 20.06
N ARG A 645 37.07 18.86 19.69
CA ARG A 645 37.40 20.02 18.87
C ARG A 645 36.88 19.83 17.44
N PRO A 646 36.50 20.92 16.75
CA PRO A 646 36.06 20.85 15.37
C PRO A 646 37.16 20.34 14.45
N LEU A 647 36.75 19.82 13.30
CA LEU A 647 37.62 19.39 12.21
C LEU A 647 37.94 20.57 11.27
N PRO A 648 39.00 20.47 10.45
CA PRO A 648 39.26 21.41 9.37
C PRO A 648 38.12 21.40 8.35
N ARG A 649 37.96 22.49 7.59
CA ARG A 649 36.96 22.56 6.51
C ARG A 649 37.63 22.32 5.16
N ALA A 650 37.22 21.27 4.45
CA ALA A 650 37.66 21.04 3.08
C ALA A 650 37.01 22.07 2.12
N CYS A 651 37.80 22.62 1.19
CA CYS A 651 37.34 23.53 0.14
C CYS A 651 37.00 22.77 -1.15
N HIS A 652 36.37 23.45 -2.11
CA HIS A 652 35.90 22.86 -3.37
C HIS A 652 36.99 22.12 -4.19
N ARG A 653 38.27 22.50 -4.07
CA ARG A 653 39.41 21.88 -4.76
C ARG A 653 40.14 20.83 -3.91
N TRP A 654 39.55 20.38 -2.80
CA TRP A 654 40.10 19.28 -2.00
C TRP A 654 39.97 17.94 -2.75
N TYR A 655 40.93 17.70 -3.65
CA TYR A 655 40.93 16.57 -4.58
C TYR A 655 42.29 15.88 -4.57
N TYR A 656 42.29 14.54 -4.60
CA TYR A 656 43.45 13.67 -4.37
C TYR A 656 44.30 14.06 -3.14
N SER A 657 43.71 14.80 -2.20
CA SER A 657 44.41 15.38 -1.05
C SER A 657 44.10 14.59 0.21
N THR A 658 45.10 14.39 1.06
CA THR A 658 44.92 13.78 2.39
C THR A 658 45.66 14.61 3.43
N LEU A 659 44.94 15.11 4.42
CA LEU A 659 45.51 15.81 5.56
C LEU A 659 46.00 14.79 6.57
N LEU A 660 47.29 14.83 6.89
CA LEU A 660 47.90 13.97 7.90
C LEU A 660 47.94 14.70 9.25
N GLU A 661 48.41 15.95 9.26
CA GLU A 661 48.46 16.80 10.45
C GLU A 661 48.27 18.29 10.09
N PRO A 662 47.66 19.09 10.99
CA PRO A 662 46.91 18.69 12.16
C PRO A 662 45.50 18.18 11.79
N THR A 663 44.95 17.24 12.57
CA THR A 663 43.60 16.69 12.33
C THR A 663 42.48 17.50 13.00
N ILE A 664 42.83 18.63 13.62
CA ILE A 664 41.90 19.56 14.29
C ILE A 664 41.80 20.87 13.52
N GLY A 665 40.60 21.44 13.48
CA GLY A 665 40.31 22.67 12.74
C GLY A 665 40.53 23.95 13.55
N ASP A 666 40.42 23.88 14.88
CA ASP A 666 40.77 24.99 15.78
C ASP A 666 42.20 24.80 16.29
N LEU A 667 43.06 25.78 15.99
CA LEU A 667 44.47 25.81 16.36
C LEU A 667 44.68 26.90 17.40
N GLU A 668 45.49 26.61 18.42
CA GLU A 668 45.78 27.57 19.48
C GLU A 668 46.71 28.68 18.97
N THR A 669 46.45 29.91 19.43
CA THR A 669 47.34 31.07 19.27
C THR A 669 48.72 30.84 19.89
N GLU A 670 49.73 31.56 19.39
CA GLU A 670 51.12 31.56 19.89
C GLU A 670 51.83 30.20 19.90
N LYS A 671 51.37 29.23 19.11
CA LYS A 671 51.99 27.90 18.99
C LYS A 671 52.63 27.68 17.62
N LYS A 672 53.70 26.89 17.62
CA LYS A 672 54.26 26.32 16.40
C LYS A 672 53.53 25.02 16.07
N VAL A 673 52.85 25.00 14.93
CA VAL A 673 52.06 23.86 14.46
C VAL A 673 52.70 23.30 13.18
N THR A 674 52.93 21.99 13.15
CA THR A 674 53.41 21.30 11.96
C THR A 674 52.21 20.86 11.13
N PHE A 675 52.24 21.19 9.85
CA PHE A 675 51.27 20.76 8.86
C PHE A 675 51.91 19.72 7.95
N ARG A 676 51.22 18.60 7.75
CA ARG A 676 51.59 17.54 6.82
C ARG A 676 50.39 17.19 5.96
N VAL A 677 50.52 17.37 4.65
CA VAL A 677 49.48 17.08 3.67
C VAL A 677 50.06 16.30 2.52
N ARG A 678 49.37 15.24 2.09
CA ARG A 678 49.71 14.51 0.86
C ARG A 678 48.83 15.03 -0.27
N ASN A 679 49.45 15.45 -1.38
CA ASN A 679 48.75 15.84 -2.60
C ASN A 679 49.64 15.52 -3.82
N PRO A 680 49.29 14.51 -4.63
CA PRO A 680 50.09 14.04 -5.77
C PRO A 680 50.01 14.93 -7.01
N VAL A 681 49.08 15.90 -7.05
CA VAL A 681 48.88 16.81 -8.18
C VAL A 681 49.36 18.22 -7.89
N ALA A 682 49.78 18.52 -6.65
CA ALA A 682 50.29 19.82 -6.27
C ALA A 682 51.73 20.02 -6.73
N ILE A 683 52.00 21.19 -7.30
CA ILE A 683 53.35 21.65 -7.68
C ILE A 683 53.96 22.48 -6.55
N ASP A 684 53.11 23.15 -5.78
CA ASP A 684 53.49 23.95 -4.62
C ASP A 684 52.31 23.98 -3.64
N VAL A 685 52.60 23.98 -2.36
CA VAL A 685 51.62 24.01 -1.28
C VAL A 685 52.02 25.11 -0.30
N ALA A 686 51.09 25.99 0.02
CA ALA A 686 51.35 27.09 0.93
C ALA A 686 50.15 27.35 1.84
N MET A 687 50.41 27.85 3.04
CA MET A 687 49.38 28.31 3.96
C MET A 687 49.36 29.83 4.00
N LEU A 688 48.17 30.42 3.91
CA LEU A 688 47.93 31.83 4.18
C LEU A 688 47.41 31.98 5.62
N VAL A 689 48.13 32.73 6.45
CA VAL A 689 47.72 33.09 7.82
C VAL A 689 47.74 34.61 7.97
N GLY A 690 46.57 35.22 8.18
CA GLY A 690 46.43 36.67 8.02
C GLY A 690 46.79 37.06 6.58
N ASP A 691 47.80 37.93 6.43
CA ASP A 691 48.34 38.36 5.13
C ASP A 691 49.67 37.67 4.77
N ALA A 692 50.14 36.72 5.58
CA ALA A 692 51.44 36.07 5.42
C ALA A 692 51.32 34.68 4.77
N TRP A 693 52.12 34.44 3.73
CA TRP A 693 52.23 33.16 3.04
C TRP A 693 53.40 32.32 3.56
N TYR A 694 53.15 31.04 3.83
CA TYR A 694 54.13 30.06 4.30
C TYR A 694 54.17 28.87 3.34
N HIS A 695 55.21 28.76 2.52
CA HIS A 695 55.39 27.65 1.57
C HIS A 695 55.92 26.38 2.26
N PHE A 696 55.42 25.24 1.81
CA PHE A 696 55.77 23.93 2.37
C PHE A 696 56.90 23.31 1.56
N LYS A 697 57.67 22.42 2.19
CA LYS A 697 58.69 21.61 1.53
C LYS A 697 58.13 20.24 1.20
N GLU A 698 58.38 19.77 -0.01
CA GLU A 698 58.08 18.38 -0.37
C GLU A 698 59.12 17.46 0.26
N VAL A 699 58.67 16.49 1.07
CA VAL A 699 59.52 15.56 1.85
C VAL A 699 59.52 14.14 1.25
N GLY A 700 58.95 13.98 0.04
CA GLY A 700 58.83 12.70 -0.69
C GLY A 700 57.43 12.08 -0.61
N ASP A 701 57.13 11.15 -1.53
CA ASP A 701 55.80 10.50 -1.66
C ASP A 701 54.63 11.51 -1.76
N ASN A 702 54.87 12.62 -2.47
CA ASN A 702 53.96 13.74 -2.63
C ASN A 702 53.47 14.35 -1.30
N MET A 703 54.28 14.24 -0.24
CA MET A 703 54.01 14.78 1.08
C MET A 703 54.65 16.16 1.23
N TRP A 704 53.84 17.13 1.63
CA TRP A 704 54.23 18.51 1.84
C TRP A 704 54.21 18.83 3.34
N GLU A 705 55.31 19.37 3.85
CA GLU A 705 55.48 19.71 5.26
C GLU A 705 55.83 21.19 5.45
N GLY A 706 55.14 21.83 6.40
CA GLY A 706 55.42 23.21 6.80
C GLY A 706 55.17 23.41 8.29
N ALA A 707 56.07 24.12 8.97
CA ALA A 707 55.89 24.49 10.37
C ALA A 707 55.53 25.98 10.47
N ILE A 708 54.36 26.27 11.05
CA ILE A 708 53.78 27.61 11.05
C ILE A 708 53.60 28.08 12.49
N TYR A 709 53.93 29.34 12.74
CA TYR A 709 53.63 29.99 14.01
C TYR A 709 52.27 30.70 13.93
N THR A 710 51.32 30.34 14.78
CA THR A 710 49.92 30.80 14.70
C THR A 710 49.70 32.26 15.10
N GLY A 711 50.71 32.94 15.68
CA GLY A 711 50.62 34.36 16.04
C GLY A 711 49.60 34.64 17.16
N LYS A 712 49.43 35.93 17.50
CA LYS A 712 48.59 36.38 18.63
C LYS A 712 47.13 36.67 18.26
N GLN A 713 46.84 36.86 16.98
CA GLN A 713 45.53 37.31 16.52
C GLN A 713 44.64 36.13 16.10
N HIS A 714 43.37 36.16 16.49
CA HIS A 714 42.37 35.23 15.99
C HIS A 714 42.16 35.49 14.49
N CYS A 715 42.45 34.49 13.66
CA CYS A 715 42.31 34.62 12.21
C CYS A 715 42.02 33.27 11.56
N LYS A 716 41.69 33.29 10.26
CA LYS A 716 41.56 32.08 9.45
C LYS A 716 42.90 31.72 8.84
N ALA A 717 43.29 30.45 8.94
CA ALA A 717 44.42 29.91 8.21
C ALA A 717 43.89 29.06 7.05
N LYS A 718 44.31 29.36 5.83
CA LYS A 718 43.85 28.68 4.62
C LYS A 718 45.01 28.01 3.91
N LEU A 719 44.91 26.70 3.74
CA LEU A 719 45.85 25.91 2.96
C LEU A 719 45.48 26.06 1.49
N TYR A 720 46.47 26.33 0.65
CA TYR A 720 46.35 26.44 -0.78
C TYR A 720 47.32 25.48 -1.48
N ALA A 721 46.97 25.09 -2.70
CA ALA A 721 47.89 24.42 -3.61
C ALA A 721 47.86 25.04 -5.00
N LYS A 722 49.01 25.02 -5.65
CA LYS A 722 49.17 25.30 -7.07
C LYS A 722 49.09 23.99 -7.84
N LEU A 723 48.08 23.85 -8.71
CA LEU A 723 47.76 22.59 -9.39
C LEU A 723 48.19 22.56 -10.86
N THR A 724 48.50 23.71 -11.46
CA THR A 724 48.97 23.79 -12.86
C THR A 724 50.21 24.67 -12.96
N LYS A 725 51.10 24.34 -13.93
CA LYS A 725 52.33 25.12 -14.16
C LYS A 725 52.03 26.46 -14.85
N GLU A 726 50.95 26.53 -15.61
CA GLU A 726 50.59 27.66 -16.48
C GLU A 726 49.89 28.82 -15.76
N LEU A 727 49.21 28.57 -14.64
CA LEU A 727 48.51 29.59 -13.87
C LEU A 727 49.30 29.93 -12.60
N THR A 728 49.48 31.22 -12.29
CA THR A 728 50.03 31.68 -11.00
C THR A 728 49.04 31.55 -9.84
N ARG A 729 47.86 30.94 -10.08
CA ARG A 729 46.74 30.93 -9.15
C ARG A 729 46.83 29.77 -8.15
N PHE A 730 46.89 30.12 -6.88
CA PHE A 730 46.70 29.19 -5.76
C PHE A 730 45.21 28.90 -5.57
N SER A 731 44.87 27.62 -5.44
CA SER A 731 43.52 27.14 -5.17
C SER A 731 43.37 26.74 -3.69
N PRO A 732 42.31 27.19 -2.99
CA PRO A 732 42.11 26.85 -1.59
C PRO A 732 41.77 25.37 -1.45
N LEU A 733 42.47 24.69 -0.55
CA LEU A 733 42.34 23.28 -0.24
C LEU A 733 41.58 23.06 1.07
N ALA A 734 42.05 23.65 2.18
CA ALA A 734 41.42 23.47 3.49
C ALA A 734 41.50 24.76 4.33
N GLU A 735 40.56 24.95 5.24
CA GLU A 735 40.48 26.08 6.15
C GLU A 735 40.51 25.64 7.61
N PHE A 736 41.29 26.35 8.41
CA PHE A 736 41.47 26.23 9.84
C PHE A 736 41.15 27.58 10.52
N CYS A 737 40.84 27.57 11.80
CA CYS A 737 40.68 28.78 12.61
C CYS A 737 41.75 28.80 13.68
N ILE A 738 42.50 29.90 13.76
CA ILE A 738 43.41 30.18 14.86
C ILE A 738 42.61 30.91 15.93
N LYS A 739 42.57 30.35 17.13
CA LYS A 739 41.82 30.89 18.27
C LYS A 739 42.55 30.80 19.58
#